data_AF-A0AAV0TDD6-F1
#
_entry.id   AF-A0AAV0TDD6-F1
#
_cell.length_a   1.000
_cell.length_b   1.000
_cell.length_c   1.000
_cell.angle_alpha   90.00
_cell.angle_beta   90.00
_cell.angle_gamma   90.00
#
_symmetry.space_group_name_H-M   'P 1'
#
loop_
_entity.id
_entity.type
_entity.pdbx_description
1 polymer ?
#
loop_
_entity_poly.entity_id
_entity_poly.type
_entity_poly.pdbx_seq_one_letter_code
_entity_poly.pdbx_strand_id
1 'polypeptide(L)'
;MHGIEPVSLDELFSRSDYITLHVPLNANTKHLVNAQRLALCKDGVKLVNGARAGLIDHPALLEAIESGKVAGMAFDINTPSPPSETWKKLVNHENVIVTPHIGALTTDAQEKVARDLAYKVNDALAGKSYKGVVNAPNIDFDRREELMPLLSLAEKLGSMQAQLLDDSRLKRVLVIAEGPKVTSSELSGQLVKGVMKGLLSHMLEEEVTFTNAKQLADVMGIQTVEHKHDEASGSSFSDQLTVIFEKENGTSKKITGTVFGKNQLRFVSFDDLPMDAIPSGSMLLFNNTDQPGVLHKVTSVLAKHKINIGCFGLAREEHGTAAVGVLNVDEAIPDAVMEELEALGMLTNLRRVNLLELDTAVSGGILEKFLKPSASSAEEETNAVDAGVEIVRHPKPRVKPASPNFGSGPCKKRPGYSLASIPDIVLGRSHRSKLGKGLLEEAIVRSKKILKLPEDYLLGIVPASDTGAFEMAMWSMLGERPVDVCYWESFGKQWFKDVTTELKLDNVREFGAPFGQIPDFSQVNCDHDVLFTWNGTTSGVRVPNADWIPDDRKGLIFNDATSAAFAMDIPWNKIDVCTFSWQKVLGGEGGHGVVILSPRAVERLESFVPENRPLPKIFRMTNASTSKLLKGIFEGSTINTPSMLCVEDYLDALRWAESVGGQDGLIAISQRNLKVLEVFAADNSRWFKFLAAKKEIRSSTSVCLLIDGLSKNEVKQMQVLLEREQVAYDVGSYRDAPPGLRIWCGATVETKDLEALLPWIKWAYLEVKSARDAKTK
;
A
#
# COMPACT_ATOMS: atom_id res chain seq x y z
N MET A 1 31.41 27.93 -4.03
CA MET A 1 32.62 27.10 -4.17
C MET A 1 33.77 28.02 -4.56
N HIS A 2 34.72 28.26 -3.66
CA HIS A 2 35.95 29.00 -3.99
C HIS A 2 37.07 27.97 -4.21
N GLY A 3 37.78 28.06 -5.34
CA GLY A 3 38.95 27.21 -5.63
C GLY A 3 38.73 25.99 -6.54
N ILE A 4 37.60 25.90 -7.25
CA ILE A 4 37.35 24.85 -8.26
C ILE A 4 37.15 25.55 -9.62
N GLU A 5 37.92 25.11 -10.63
CA GLU A 5 37.80 25.58 -12.01
C GLU A 5 36.73 24.75 -12.75
N PRO A 6 35.61 25.33 -13.19
CA PRO A 6 34.63 24.62 -14.00
C PRO A 6 35.17 24.46 -15.42
N VAL A 7 35.17 23.23 -15.92
CA VAL A 7 35.65 22.86 -17.26
C VAL A 7 34.63 21.99 -17.96
N SER A 8 34.76 21.85 -19.29
CA SER A 8 33.96 20.87 -20.04
C SER A 8 34.31 19.44 -19.63
N LEU A 9 33.42 18.47 -19.88
CA LEU A 9 33.70 17.06 -19.59
C LEU A 9 34.95 16.56 -20.33
N ASP A 10 35.10 16.85 -21.61
CA ASP A 10 36.26 16.41 -22.40
C ASP A 10 37.58 17.02 -21.90
N GLU A 11 37.54 18.28 -21.48
CA GLU A 11 38.69 18.91 -20.83
C GLU A 11 39.00 18.25 -19.48
N LEU A 12 37.97 17.95 -18.67
CA LEU A 12 38.14 17.24 -17.40
C LEU A 12 38.82 15.88 -17.61
N PHE A 13 38.34 15.05 -18.54
CA PHE A 13 38.96 13.75 -18.82
C PHE A 13 40.40 13.89 -19.32
N SER A 14 40.69 14.86 -20.20
CA SER A 14 42.02 15.01 -20.79
C SER A 14 43.10 15.56 -19.85
N ARG A 15 42.74 16.38 -18.85
CA ARG A 15 43.72 16.96 -17.92
C ARG A 15 43.83 16.25 -16.57
N SER A 16 42.89 15.38 -16.22
CA SER A 16 42.82 14.78 -14.89
C SER A 16 43.77 13.59 -14.71
N ASP A 17 44.50 13.59 -13.60
CA ASP A 17 45.26 12.41 -13.15
C ASP A 17 44.39 11.48 -12.27
N TYR A 18 43.36 12.05 -11.62
CA TYR A 18 42.35 11.36 -10.82
C TYR A 18 40.97 11.90 -11.16
N ILE A 19 39.99 11.01 -11.32
CA ILE A 19 38.58 11.38 -11.59
C ILE A 19 37.71 10.70 -10.53
N THR A 20 36.86 11.49 -9.87
CA THR A 20 35.87 10.99 -8.90
C THR A 20 34.46 11.36 -9.35
N LEU A 21 33.57 10.37 -9.36
CA LEU A 21 32.20 10.54 -9.83
C LEU A 21 31.26 10.87 -8.67
N HIS A 22 30.59 12.02 -8.76
CA HIS A 22 29.59 12.51 -7.80
C HIS A 22 28.33 13.01 -8.52
N VAL A 23 27.87 12.23 -9.49
CA VAL A 23 26.72 12.57 -10.32
C VAL A 23 25.60 11.55 -10.14
N PRO A 24 24.34 11.98 -10.30
CA PRO A 24 23.23 11.05 -10.38
C PRO A 24 23.33 10.11 -11.57
N LEU A 25 22.67 8.96 -11.52
CA LEU A 25 22.37 8.07 -12.64
C LEU A 25 21.00 8.42 -13.23
N ASN A 26 21.02 8.98 -14.44
CA ASN A 26 19.86 9.26 -15.27
C ASN A 26 20.20 8.96 -16.73
N ALA A 27 19.28 9.24 -17.67
CA ALA A 27 19.50 8.98 -19.09
C ALA A 27 20.72 9.72 -19.67
N ASN A 28 21.06 10.89 -19.14
CA ASN A 28 22.17 11.72 -19.62
C ASN A 28 23.52 11.33 -19.00
N THR A 29 23.51 10.70 -17.82
CA THR A 29 24.73 10.31 -17.09
C THR A 29 25.01 8.81 -17.13
N LYS A 30 24.11 8.01 -17.71
CA LYS A 30 24.35 6.59 -17.96
C LYS A 30 25.56 6.45 -18.89
N HIS A 31 26.52 5.61 -18.49
CA HIS A 31 27.80 5.43 -19.18
C HIS A 31 28.53 6.76 -19.44
N LEU A 32 28.46 7.69 -18.47
CA LEU A 32 29.23 8.93 -18.49
C LEU A 32 30.72 8.63 -18.72
N VAL A 33 31.27 7.57 -18.13
CA VAL A 33 32.59 7.05 -18.47
C VAL A 33 32.41 5.92 -19.49
N ASN A 34 32.80 6.18 -20.74
CA ASN A 34 32.73 5.25 -21.86
C ASN A 34 34.07 5.19 -22.61
N ALA A 35 34.18 4.33 -23.63
CA ALA A 35 35.41 4.13 -24.39
C ALA A 35 35.97 5.44 -24.99
N GLN A 36 35.11 6.31 -25.53
CA GLN A 36 35.51 7.58 -26.12
C GLN A 36 36.17 8.51 -25.09
N ARG A 37 35.56 8.65 -23.91
CA ARG A 37 36.10 9.51 -22.84
C ARG A 37 37.33 8.90 -22.17
N LEU A 38 37.38 7.58 -22.02
CA LEU A 38 38.57 6.88 -21.54
C LEU A 38 39.77 7.07 -22.47
N ALA A 39 39.54 7.16 -23.79
CA ALA A 39 40.60 7.45 -24.75
C ALA A 39 41.18 8.87 -24.59
N LEU A 40 40.36 9.85 -24.17
CA LEU A 40 40.80 11.23 -23.91
C LEU A 40 41.69 11.34 -22.67
N CYS A 41 41.58 10.41 -21.72
CA CYS A 41 42.35 10.43 -20.48
C CYS A 41 43.86 10.45 -20.71
N LYS A 42 44.60 10.93 -19.71
CA LYS A 42 46.03 10.65 -19.58
C LYS A 42 46.26 9.14 -19.38
N ASP A 43 47.41 8.65 -19.85
CA ASP A 43 47.83 7.29 -19.56
C ASP A 43 48.14 7.16 -18.07
N GLY A 44 47.58 6.13 -17.43
CA GLY A 44 47.71 5.89 -16.00
C GLY A 44 46.73 6.66 -15.11
N VAL A 45 45.63 7.19 -15.68
CA VAL A 45 44.55 7.83 -14.91
C VAL A 45 43.97 6.87 -13.86
N LYS A 46 43.53 7.41 -12.72
CA LYS A 46 42.81 6.63 -11.70
C LYS A 46 41.38 7.13 -11.52
N LEU A 47 40.45 6.20 -11.36
CA LEU A 47 39.02 6.46 -11.31
C LEU A 47 38.44 6.04 -9.95
N VAL A 48 37.46 6.81 -9.44
CA VAL A 48 36.72 6.53 -8.21
C VAL A 48 35.23 6.70 -8.46
N ASN A 49 34.43 5.69 -8.13
CA ASN A 49 32.98 5.73 -8.21
C ASN A 49 32.35 5.24 -6.91
N GLY A 50 31.98 6.19 -6.05
CA GLY A 50 31.12 5.98 -4.89
C GLY A 50 29.68 6.48 -5.11
N ALA A 51 29.27 6.67 -6.37
CA ALA A 51 27.96 7.20 -6.72
C ALA A 51 27.01 6.06 -7.14
N ARG A 52 27.06 5.61 -8.41
CA ARG A 52 26.19 4.53 -8.94
C ARG A 52 26.88 3.66 -9.97
N ALA A 53 26.46 2.39 -10.04
CA ALA A 53 26.99 1.40 -10.97
C ALA A 53 26.86 1.81 -12.44
N GLY A 54 25.71 2.35 -12.85
CA GLY A 54 25.42 2.64 -14.26
C GLY A 54 26.18 3.82 -14.89
N LEU A 55 27.05 4.50 -14.14
CA LEU A 55 27.82 5.65 -14.64
C LEU A 55 29.00 5.26 -15.52
N ILE A 56 29.47 4.01 -15.42
CA ILE A 56 30.65 3.52 -16.12
C ILE A 56 30.26 2.35 -17.01
N ASP A 57 30.70 2.39 -18.26
CA ASP A 57 30.64 1.27 -19.18
C ASP A 57 31.70 0.21 -18.78
N HIS A 58 31.26 -0.87 -18.13
CA HIS A 58 32.15 -1.90 -17.57
C HIS A 58 33.05 -2.58 -18.63
N PRO A 59 32.54 -2.97 -19.82
CA PRO A 59 33.40 -3.44 -20.93
C PRO A 59 34.53 -2.47 -21.29
N ALA A 60 34.21 -1.20 -21.51
CA ALA A 60 35.20 -0.20 -21.87
C ALA A 60 36.23 0.03 -20.76
N LEU A 61 35.79 0.01 -19.49
CA LEU A 61 36.68 0.11 -18.35
C LEU A 61 37.65 -1.08 -18.26
N LEU A 62 37.18 -2.31 -18.48
CA LEU A 62 38.02 -3.51 -18.40
C LEU A 62 39.15 -3.43 -19.44
N GLU A 63 38.83 -3.07 -20.68
CA GLU A 63 39.83 -2.89 -21.75
C GLU A 63 40.82 -1.77 -21.42
N ALA A 64 40.34 -0.66 -20.85
CA ALA A 64 41.21 0.45 -20.46
C ALA A 64 42.14 0.09 -19.29
N ILE A 65 41.71 -0.79 -18.38
CA ILE A 65 42.56 -1.30 -17.29
C ILE A 65 43.59 -2.30 -17.84
N GLU A 66 43.17 -3.24 -18.69
CA GLU A 66 44.06 -4.27 -19.28
C GLU A 66 45.13 -3.64 -20.19
N SER A 67 44.81 -2.56 -20.89
CA SER A 67 45.76 -1.79 -21.71
C SER A 67 46.70 -0.88 -20.92
N GLY A 68 46.47 -0.69 -19.61
CA GLY A 68 47.23 0.23 -18.76
C GLY A 68 46.83 1.70 -18.91
N LYS A 69 45.82 2.01 -19.73
CA LYS A 69 45.26 3.37 -19.85
C LYS A 69 44.73 3.86 -18.51
N VAL A 70 44.02 2.99 -17.78
CA VAL A 70 43.55 3.21 -16.41
C VAL A 70 44.43 2.41 -15.45
N ALA A 71 45.22 3.11 -14.63
CA ALA A 71 46.11 2.46 -13.67
C ALA A 71 45.39 1.99 -12.39
N GLY A 72 44.15 2.42 -12.16
CA GLY A 72 43.38 1.92 -11.03
C GLY A 72 41.94 2.41 -10.98
N MET A 73 41.07 1.59 -10.38
CA MET A 73 39.65 1.87 -10.19
C MET A 73 39.21 1.54 -8.76
N ALA A 74 38.43 2.43 -8.13
CA ALA A 74 37.79 2.18 -6.85
C ALA A 74 36.26 2.28 -6.96
N PHE A 75 35.56 1.24 -6.52
CA PHE A 75 34.10 1.17 -6.47
C PHE A 75 33.61 1.13 -5.02
N ASP A 76 32.63 1.98 -4.71
CA ASP A 76 31.77 1.84 -3.53
C ASP A 76 30.30 1.88 -3.95
N ILE A 77 29.83 0.77 -4.51
CA ILE A 77 28.52 0.63 -5.12
C ILE A 77 27.95 -0.75 -4.82
N ASN A 78 26.63 -0.90 -4.97
CA ASN A 78 26.01 -2.22 -4.92
C ASN A 78 26.49 -3.07 -6.10
N THR A 79 26.73 -4.36 -5.85
CA THR A 79 26.99 -5.34 -6.91
C THR A 79 25.84 -5.31 -7.92
N PRO A 80 26.11 -5.08 -9.22
CA PRO A 80 25.11 -5.20 -10.27
C PRO A 80 24.48 -6.60 -10.24
N SER A 81 23.15 -6.66 -10.29
CA SER A 81 22.40 -7.92 -10.24
C SER A 81 21.59 -8.09 -11.54
N PRO A 82 21.84 -9.15 -12.34
CA PRO A 82 22.85 -10.19 -12.16
C PRO A 82 24.28 -9.70 -12.49
N PRO A 83 25.33 -10.25 -11.84
CA PRO A 83 26.70 -9.85 -12.13
C PRO A 83 27.15 -10.39 -13.49
N SER A 84 27.47 -9.49 -14.42
CA SER A 84 28.02 -9.86 -15.72
C SER A 84 29.41 -10.48 -15.58
N GLU A 85 29.83 -11.27 -16.57
CA GLU A 85 31.20 -11.82 -16.62
C GLU A 85 32.26 -10.70 -16.61
N THR A 86 31.99 -9.59 -17.29
CA THR A 86 32.86 -8.40 -17.26
C THR A 86 32.98 -7.83 -15.85
N TRP A 87 31.86 -7.71 -15.12
CA TRP A 87 31.88 -7.25 -13.72
C TRP A 87 32.72 -8.19 -12.85
N LYS A 88 32.54 -9.51 -12.99
CA LYS A 88 33.33 -10.51 -12.27
C LYS A 88 34.83 -10.39 -12.56
N LYS A 89 35.23 -10.09 -13.80
CA LYS A 89 36.63 -9.84 -14.15
C LYS A 89 37.16 -8.57 -13.50
N LEU A 90 36.40 -7.47 -13.58
CA LEU A 90 36.78 -6.20 -12.97
C LEU A 90 37.03 -6.33 -11.46
N VAL A 91 36.10 -6.93 -10.71
CA VAL A 91 36.24 -7.04 -9.24
C VAL A 91 37.38 -7.95 -8.80
N ASN A 92 37.88 -8.83 -9.68
CA ASN A 92 39.02 -9.71 -9.41
C ASN A 92 40.34 -9.16 -9.98
N HIS A 93 40.33 -8.02 -10.66
CA HIS A 93 41.52 -7.43 -11.25
C HIS A 93 42.36 -6.72 -10.16
N GLU A 94 43.68 -6.90 -10.17
CA GLU A 94 44.58 -6.40 -9.11
C GLU A 94 44.57 -4.87 -8.92
N ASN A 95 44.33 -4.13 -10.01
CA ASN A 95 44.21 -2.67 -10.00
C ASN A 95 42.79 -2.15 -9.64
N VAL A 96 41.89 -3.01 -9.19
CA VAL A 96 40.50 -2.65 -8.85
C VAL A 96 40.21 -2.92 -7.38
N ILE A 97 39.69 -1.91 -6.69
CA ILE A 97 39.24 -2.00 -5.30
C ILE A 97 37.72 -1.87 -5.29
N VAL A 98 37.04 -2.76 -4.57
CA VAL A 98 35.57 -2.76 -4.45
C VAL A 98 35.18 -2.83 -2.98
N THR A 99 34.22 -2.00 -2.61
CA THR A 99 33.54 -2.04 -1.32
C THR A 99 32.02 -2.14 -1.53
N PRO A 100 31.29 -2.89 -0.68
CA PRO A 100 29.88 -3.21 -0.90
C PRO A 100 28.94 -2.07 -0.46
N HIS A 101 29.05 -0.90 -1.08
CA HIS A 101 28.22 0.29 -0.83
C HIS A 101 28.19 0.73 0.64
N ILE A 102 29.38 0.89 1.22
CA ILE A 102 29.58 1.14 2.64
C ILE A 102 29.75 2.62 2.99
N GLY A 103 29.73 3.54 2.01
CA GLY A 103 29.99 4.97 2.23
C GLY A 103 29.10 5.65 3.28
N ALA A 104 27.87 5.15 3.48
CA ALA A 104 26.95 5.62 4.52
C ALA A 104 26.86 4.71 5.75
N LEU A 105 27.60 3.59 5.80
CA LEU A 105 27.59 2.61 6.90
C LEU A 105 28.53 3.00 8.04
N THR A 106 28.48 4.26 8.47
CA THR A 106 29.21 4.75 9.65
C THR A 106 28.23 4.99 10.81
N THR A 107 28.69 4.80 12.05
CA THR A 107 27.87 5.04 13.24
C THR A 107 27.31 6.46 13.26
N ASP A 108 28.14 7.46 12.93
CA ASP A 108 27.75 8.87 12.90
C ASP A 108 26.65 9.15 11.85
N ALA A 109 26.76 8.58 10.65
CA ALA A 109 25.76 8.75 9.60
C ALA A 109 24.43 8.08 9.97
N GLN A 110 24.49 6.85 10.50
CA GLN A 110 23.29 6.13 10.92
C GLN A 110 22.60 6.79 12.12
N GLU A 111 23.36 7.29 13.10
CA GLU A 111 22.80 8.02 14.24
C GLU A 111 22.12 9.31 13.79
N LYS A 112 22.77 10.08 12.90
CA LYS A 112 22.20 11.29 12.34
C LYS A 112 20.89 11.01 11.61
N VAL A 113 20.86 9.98 10.74
CA VAL A 113 19.65 9.57 10.01
C VAL A 113 18.54 9.14 10.97
N ALA A 114 18.86 8.32 11.98
CA ALA A 114 17.89 7.86 12.97
C ALA A 114 17.30 9.02 13.77
N ARG A 115 18.13 9.97 14.20
CA ARG A 115 17.71 11.16 14.94
C ARG A 115 16.83 12.07 14.08
N ASP A 116 17.24 12.33 12.85
CA ASP A 116 16.47 13.13 11.89
C ASP A 116 15.10 12.48 11.62
N LEU A 117 15.05 11.15 11.48
CA LEU A 117 13.79 10.42 11.29
C LEU A 117 12.89 10.49 12.52
N ALA A 118 13.46 10.32 13.72
CA ALA A 118 12.71 10.38 14.97
C ALA A 118 12.03 11.75 15.17
N TYR A 119 12.75 12.85 14.90
CA TYR A 119 12.16 14.19 14.95
C TYR A 119 11.04 14.37 13.91
N LYS A 120 11.26 13.90 12.67
CA LYS A 120 10.25 13.99 11.60
C LYS A 120 8.96 13.22 11.95
N VAL A 121 9.09 12.01 12.50
CA VAL A 121 7.93 11.19 12.94
C VAL A 121 7.20 11.87 14.10
N ASN A 122 7.94 12.39 15.08
CA ASN A 122 7.35 13.10 16.21
C ASN A 122 6.58 14.36 15.77
N ASP A 123 7.16 15.16 14.88
CA ASP A 123 6.52 16.36 14.38
C ASP A 123 5.25 16.03 13.56
N ALA A 124 5.29 14.96 12.76
CA ALA A 124 4.11 14.46 12.03
C ALA A 124 2.98 14.00 12.97
N LEU A 125 3.29 13.18 13.98
CA LEU A 125 2.30 12.70 14.95
C LEU A 125 1.73 13.82 15.84
N ALA A 126 2.52 14.87 16.10
CA ALA A 126 2.10 16.03 16.87
C ALA A 126 1.36 17.09 16.03
N GLY A 127 1.11 16.84 14.73
CA GLY A 127 0.44 17.78 13.83
C GLY A 127 1.24 19.06 13.56
N LYS A 128 2.57 19.05 13.77
CA LYS A 128 3.47 20.16 13.45
C LYS A 128 3.87 20.09 11.98
N SER A 129 4.47 21.15 11.44
CA SER A 129 5.09 21.08 10.12
C SER A 129 6.37 20.23 10.17
N TYR A 130 6.49 19.27 9.25
CA TYR A 130 7.64 18.36 9.15
C TYR A 130 8.26 18.44 7.75
N LYS A 131 9.58 18.26 7.65
CA LYS A 131 10.37 18.43 6.41
C LYS A 131 10.80 17.08 5.84
N GLY A 132 11.01 17.01 4.52
CA GLY A 132 11.48 15.79 3.86
C GLY A 132 10.37 14.75 3.64
N VAL A 133 9.15 15.22 3.40
CA VAL A 133 8.02 14.36 3.01
C VAL A 133 8.21 13.97 1.55
N VAL A 134 8.37 12.67 1.34
CA VAL A 134 8.61 12.02 0.05
C VAL A 134 7.37 12.11 -0.85
N ASN A 135 6.17 12.07 -0.25
CA ASN A 135 4.92 11.81 -0.97
C ASN A 135 3.82 12.88 -0.79
N ALA A 136 4.08 14.03 -0.17
CA ALA A 136 3.06 15.07 -0.03
C ALA A 136 3.63 16.50 0.09
N PRO A 137 2.98 17.50 -0.53
CA PRO A 137 3.28 18.90 -0.29
C PRO A 137 2.70 19.37 1.06
N ASN A 138 3.39 20.28 1.73
CA ASN A 138 2.95 20.89 3.00
C ASN A 138 1.93 22.01 2.72
N ILE A 139 0.68 21.63 2.43
CA ILE A 139 -0.45 22.52 2.11
C ILE A 139 -1.55 22.30 3.14
N ASP A 140 -2.27 23.37 3.47
CA ASP A 140 -3.51 23.33 4.24
C ASP A 140 -4.48 22.25 3.70
N PHE A 141 -4.99 21.40 4.60
CA PHE A 141 -5.77 20.22 4.24
C PHE A 141 -7.14 20.57 3.64
N ASP A 142 -7.70 21.73 3.96
CA ASP A 142 -9.05 22.12 3.57
C ASP A 142 -9.17 22.61 2.11
N ARG A 143 -8.08 23.08 1.50
CA ARG A 143 -8.07 23.64 0.13
C ARG A 143 -7.18 22.86 -0.85
N ARG A 144 -6.71 21.67 -0.45
CA ARG A 144 -5.78 20.82 -1.21
C ARG A 144 -6.28 20.53 -2.64
N GLU A 145 -7.57 20.26 -2.82
CA GLU A 145 -8.13 19.94 -4.14
C GLU A 145 -8.06 21.11 -5.15
N GLU A 146 -8.13 22.36 -4.68
CA GLU A 146 -8.13 23.54 -5.54
C GLU A 146 -6.70 23.92 -6.00
N LEU A 147 -5.71 23.77 -5.12
CA LEU A 147 -4.33 24.23 -5.35
C LEU A 147 -3.45 23.18 -6.07
N MET A 148 -3.76 21.90 -5.91
CA MET A 148 -2.96 20.80 -6.47
C MET A 148 -2.79 20.86 -8.01
N PRO A 149 -3.81 21.17 -8.82
CA PRO A 149 -3.63 21.30 -10.27
C PRO A 149 -2.60 22.38 -10.67
N LEU A 150 -2.57 23.52 -9.97
CA LEU A 150 -1.65 24.62 -10.27
C LEU A 150 -0.21 24.28 -9.88
N LEU A 151 -0.02 23.60 -8.76
CA LEU A 151 1.30 23.10 -8.35
C LEU A 151 1.80 21.97 -9.26
N SER A 152 0.89 21.10 -9.70
CA SER A 152 1.22 20.08 -10.70
C SER A 152 1.61 20.71 -12.03
N LEU A 153 0.93 21.77 -12.46
CA LEU A 153 1.31 22.50 -13.66
C LEU A 153 2.72 23.06 -13.54
N ALA A 154 3.03 23.72 -12.42
CA ALA A 154 4.36 24.29 -12.16
C ALA A 154 5.47 23.23 -12.23
N GLU A 155 5.25 22.07 -11.58
CA GLU A 155 6.19 20.95 -11.60
C GLU A 155 6.38 20.38 -13.02
N LYS A 156 5.29 20.18 -13.76
CA LYS A 156 5.36 19.65 -15.13
C LYS A 156 6.06 20.62 -16.08
N LEU A 157 5.84 21.93 -15.97
CA LEU A 157 6.57 22.94 -16.75
C LEU A 157 8.07 22.94 -16.43
N GLY A 158 8.45 22.85 -15.14
CA GLY A 158 9.86 22.74 -14.75
C GLY A 158 10.53 21.47 -15.30
N SER A 159 9.86 20.33 -15.18
CA SER A 159 10.31 19.03 -15.69
C SER A 159 10.45 19.02 -17.21
N MET A 160 9.50 19.64 -17.91
CA MET A 160 9.52 19.79 -19.36
C MET A 160 10.71 20.63 -19.81
N GLN A 161 10.90 21.81 -19.21
CA GLN A 161 12.04 22.67 -19.55
C GLN A 161 13.39 21.99 -19.29
N ALA A 162 13.52 21.22 -18.19
CA ALA A 162 14.77 20.51 -17.88
C ALA A 162 15.20 19.56 -19.00
N GLN A 163 14.24 18.87 -19.62
CA GLN A 163 14.47 17.93 -20.72
C GLN A 163 14.72 18.63 -22.06
N LEU A 164 14.45 19.94 -22.14
CA LEU A 164 14.73 20.78 -23.30
C LEU A 164 16.06 21.52 -23.19
N LEU A 165 16.74 21.47 -22.03
CA LEU A 165 18.04 22.09 -21.85
C LEU A 165 19.10 21.41 -22.73
N ASP A 166 20.07 22.20 -23.17
CA ASP A 166 21.33 21.73 -23.73
C ASP A 166 22.39 21.75 -22.63
N ASP A 167 23.66 21.53 -22.99
CA ASP A 167 24.78 21.48 -22.04
C ASP A 167 25.14 22.83 -21.40
N SER A 168 24.40 23.90 -21.71
CA SER A 168 24.65 25.24 -21.17
C SER A 168 24.16 25.37 -19.72
N ARG A 169 24.98 26.01 -18.88
CA ARG A 169 24.63 26.25 -17.47
C ARG A 169 23.43 27.20 -17.35
N LEU A 170 22.49 26.84 -16.49
CA LEU A 170 21.35 27.68 -16.15
C LEU A 170 21.78 28.79 -15.19
N LYS A 171 21.50 30.04 -15.58
CA LYS A 171 21.79 31.23 -14.77
C LYS A 171 20.61 31.59 -13.88
N ARG A 172 19.41 31.61 -14.47
CA ARG A 172 18.20 32.12 -13.82
C ARG A 172 16.94 31.40 -14.27
N VAL A 173 16.02 31.19 -13.34
CA VAL A 173 14.65 30.71 -13.56
C VAL A 173 13.67 31.82 -13.19
N LEU A 174 12.89 32.26 -14.16
CA LEU A 174 11.83 33.24 -13.98
C LEU A 174 10.47 32.53 -14.04
N VAL A 175 9.63 32.77 -13.03
CA VAL A 175 8.25 32.27 -12.98
C VAL A 175 7.32 33.47 -12.98
N ILE A 176 6.49 33.60 -14.01
CA ILE A 176 5.51 34.68 -14.15
C ILE A 176 4.13 34.07 -13.97
N ALA A 177 3.44 34.47 -12.90
CA ALA A 177 2.08 34.05 -12.57
C ALA A 177 1.11 35.19 -12.89
N GLU A 178 0.15 34.93 -13.77
CA GLU A 178 -0.82 35.93 -14.23
C GLU A 178 -2.24 35.41 -14.00
N GLY A 179 -3.05 36.12 -13.22
CA GLY A 179 -4.43 35.75 -12.89
C GLY A 179 -4.70 35.47 -11.40
N PRO A 180 -5.96 35.58 -10.97
CA PRO A 180 -6.33 35.67 -9.56
C PRO A 180 -6.07 34.40 -8.74
N LYS A 181 -6.08 33.21 -9.35
CA LYS A 181 -5.79 31.96 -8.61
C LYS A 181 -4.29 31.79 -8.42
N VAL A 182 -3.51 31.99 -9.48
CA VAL A 182 -2.05 31.81 -9.45
C VAL A 182 -1.32 32.87 -8.62
N THR A 183 -1.90 34.08 -8.46
CA THR A 183 -1.33 35.12 -7.61
C THR A 183 -1.77 35.06 -6.15
N SER A 184 -2.64 34.12 -5.78
CA SER A 184 -3.14 33.95 -4.41
C SER A 184 -2.01 33.89 -3.36
N SER A 185 -2.33 34.37 -2.16
CA SER A 185 -1.36 34.42 -1.05
C SER A 185 -0.83 33.03 -0.67
N GLU A 186 -1.67 32.01 -0.82
CA GLU A 186 -1.42 30.62 -0.50
C GLU A 186 -0.43 29.96 -1.49
N LEU A 187 -0.43 30.37 -2.76
CA LEU A 187 0.51 29.88 -3.78
C LEU A 187 1.82 30.66 -3.85
N SER A 188 1.95 31.73 -3.07
CA SER A 188 3.13 32.59 -3.07
C SER A 188 4.43 31.81 -2.82
N GLY A 189 5.36 31.87 -3.78
CA GLY A 189 6.62 31.13 -3.76
C GLY A 189 6.48 29.61 -3.93
N GLN A 190 5.26 29.05 -3.91
CA GLN A 190 5.02 27.62 -4.12
C GLN A 190 5.10 27.24 -5.60
N LEU A 191 4.72 28.14 -6.50
CA LEU A 191 4.86 27.95 -7.94
C LEU A 191 6.34 27.85 -8.33
N VAL A 192 7.19 28.75 -7.81
CA VAL A 192 8.66 28.65 -7.98
C VAL A 192 9.18 27.33 -7.46
N LYS A 193 8.76 26.91 -6.25
CA LYS A 193 9.17 25.61 -5.70
C LYS A 193 8.73 24.43 -6.57
N GLY A 194 7.54 24.48 -7.16
CA GLY A 194 7.05 23.47 -8.09
C GLY A 194 7.90 23.41 -9.35
N VAL A 195 8.14 24.55 -10.00
CA VAL A 195 9.04 24.64 -11.16
C VAL A 195 10.44 24.11 -10.83
N MET A 196 11.00 24.52 -9.70
CA MET A 196 12.32 24.05 -9.28
C MET A 196 12.32 22.57 -8.94
N LYS A 197 11.25 22.03 -8.35
CA LYS A 197 11.11 20.59 -8.11
C LYS A 197 11.16 19.83 -9.42
N GLY A 198 10.33 20.24 -10.39
CA GLY A 198 10.31 19.65 -11.72
C GLY A 198 11.68 19.70 -12.40
N LEU A 199 12.34 20.85 -12.35
CA LEU A 199 13.67 21.04 -12.92
C LEU A 199 14.72 20.13 -12.28
N LEU A 200 14.88 20.24 -10.96
CA LEU A 200 15.98 19.61 -10.24
C LEU A 200 15.81 18.10 -10.13
N SER A 201 14.59 17.56 -10.27
CA SER A 201 14.36 16.11 -10.31
C SER A 201 15.03 15.43 -11.52
N HIS A 202 15.33 16.19 -12.58
CA HIS A 202 16.13 15.69 -13.71
C HIS A 202 17.63 15.90 -13.53
N MET A 203 18.03 16.80 -12.62
CA MET A 203 19.42 17.19 -12.40
C MET A 203 20.06 16.48 -11.20
N LEU A 204 19.26 16.02 -10.24
CA LEU A 204 19.70 15.48 -8.96
C LEU A 204 19.15 14.07 -8.74
N GLU A 205 19.92 13.26 -8.03
CA GLU A 205 19.50 11.93 -7.59
C GLU A 205 18.78 11.97 -6.25
N GLU A 206 19.17 12.93 -5.42
CA GLU A 206 18.48 13.19 -4.17
C GLU A 206 17.05 13.61 -4.49
N GLU A 207 16.12 13.08 -3.69
CA GLU A 207 14.71 13.38 -3.90
C GLU A 207 14.44 14.88 -3.73
N VAL A 208 13.96 15.48 -4.82
CA VAL A 208 13.57 16.89 -4.82
C VAL A 208 12.09 17.00 -4.45
N THR A 209 11.83 17.77 -3.41
CA THR A 209 10.50 18.04 -2.86
C THR A 209 10.18 19.53 -2.99
N PHE A 210 8.91 19.91 -2.89
CA PHE A 210 8.51 21.32 -2.83
C PHE A 210 9.21 22.09 -1.68
N THR A 211 9.66 21.40 -0.64
CA THR A 211 10.26 22.04 0.53
C THR A 211 11.75 22.32 0.35
N ASN A 212 12.51 21.43 -0.31
CA ASN A 212 13.96 21.59 -0.49
C ASN A 212 14.34 22.20 -1.85
N ALA A 213 13.45 22.19 -2.85
CA ALA A 213 13.76 22.57 -4.23
C ALA A 213 14.45 23.95 -4.36
N LYS A 214 13.94 24.97 -3.65
CA LYS A 214 14.54 26.31 -3.71
C LYS A 214 15.96 26.33 -3.12
N GLN A 215 16.16 25.70 -1.96
CA GLN A 215 17.47 25.66 -1.31
C GLN A 215 18.50 24.92 -2.17
N LEU A 216 18.10 23.83 -2.81
CA LEU A 216 18.95 23.10 -3.75
C LEU A 216 19.32 23.97 -4.96
N ALA A 217 18.37 24.74 -5.49
CA ALA A 217 18.62 25.72 -6.55
C ALA A 217 19.69 26.75 -6.15
N ASP A 218 19.54 27.32 -4.94
CA ASP A 218 20.46 28.32 -4.40
C ASP A 218 21.88 27.74 -4.23
N VAL A 219 22.01 26.49 -3.78
CA VAL A 219 23.29 25.77 -3.65
C VAL A 219 23.94 25.54 -5.03
N MET A 220 23.14 25.27 -6.06
CA MET A 220 23.59 25.13 -7.45
C MET A 220 23.90 26.49 -8.12
N GLY A 221 23.62 27.60 -7.44
CA GLY A 221 23.83 28.95 -7.96
C GLY A 221 22.82 29.39 -9.00
N ILE A 222 21.63 28.77 -9.04
CA ILE A 222 20.54 29.12 -9.95
C ILE A 222 19.70 30.23 -9.29
N GLN A 223 19.64 31.41 -9.90
CA GLN A 223 18.81 32.50 -9.39
C GLN A 223 17.32 32.22 -9.69
N THR A 224 16.45 32.26 -8.68
CA THR A 224 14.99 32.14 -8.88
C THR A 224 14.29 33.48 -8.72
N VAL A 225 13.39 33.85 -9.63
CA VAL A 225 12.60 35.09 -9.57
C VAL A 225 11.13 34.78 -9.84
N GLU A 226 10.23 35.38 -9.07
CA GLU A 226 8.77 35.27 -9.24
C GLU A 226 8.19 36.65 -9.57
N HIS A 227 7.44 36.75 -10.67
CA HIS A 227 6.58 37.89 -10.99
C HIS A 227 5.12 37.50 -10.88
N LYS A 228 4.30 38.43 -10.40
CA LYS A 228 2.86 38.23 -10.20
C LYS A 228 2.08 39.41 -10.75
N HIS A 229 1.05 39.09 -11.54
CA HIS A 229 0.10 40.06 -12.07
C HIS A 229 -1.32 39.53 -11.83
N ASP A 230 -2.15 40.27 -11.09
CA ASP A 230 -3.50 39.82 -10.73
C ASP A 230 -4.44 39.73 -11.95
N GLU A 231 -4.10 40.42 -13.03
CA GLU A 231 -4.79 40.37 -14.31
C GLU A 231 -3.90 39.71 -15.38
N ALA A 232 -4.45 38.76 -16.13
CA ALA A 232 -3.80 38.16 -17.30
C ALA A 232 -4.03 39.02 -18.56
N SER A 233 -3.58 40.28 -18.51
CA SER A 233 -3.81 41.27 -19.55
C SER A 233 -3.07 40.89 -20.85
N GLY A 234 -3.80 40.36 -21.84
CA GLY A 234 -3.23 39.91 -23.13
C GLY A 234 -3.40 38.42 -23.43
N SER A 235 -4.04 37.67 -22.53
CA SER A 235 -4.32 36.25 -22.68
C SER A 235 -5.81 35.93 -22.82
N SER A 236 -6.13 34.83 -23.51
CA SER A 236 -7.50 34.26 -23.54
C SER A 236 -7.85 33.43 -22.30
N PHE A 237 -6.91 33.23 -21.37
CA PHE A 237 -7.06 32.39 -20.19
C PHE A 237 -7.10 33.22 -18.91
N SER A 238 -7.94 32.83 -17.94
CA SER A 238 -8.08 33.55 -16.66
C SER A 238 -6.85 33.44 -15.76
N ASP A 239 -6.12 32.33 -15.85
CA ASP A 239 -4.94 32.04 -15.06
C ASP A 239 -3.87 31.42 -15.95
N GLN A 240 -2.63 31.90 -15.88
CA GLN A 240 -1.50 31.35 -16.62
C GLN A 240 -0.24 31.34 -15.78
N LEU A 241 0.62 30.36 -16.11
CA LEU A 241 1.94 30.22 -15.52
C LEU A 241 2.97 30.13 -16.64
N THR A 242 3.83 31.14 -16.72
CA THR A 242 4.94 31.20 -17.67
C THR A 242 6.25 30.93 -16.95
N VAL A 243 7.06 30.04 -17.50
CA VAL A 243 8.39 29.69 -16.99
C VAL A 243 9.42 30.08 -18.04
N ILE A 244 10.45 30.82 -17.63
CA ILE A 244 11.57 31.22 -18.50
C ILE A 244 12.87 30.75 -17.86
N PHE A 245 13.65 29.97 -18.61
CA PHE A 245 14.98 29.52 -18.22
C PHE A 245 16.00 30.32 -19.00
N GLU A 246 16.84 31.08 -18.30
CA GLU A 246 17.93 31.86 -18.88
C GLU A 246 19.26 31.19 -18.60
N LYS A 247 20.05 30.98 -19.65
CA LYS A 247 21.36 30.34 -19.60
C LYS A 247 22.48 31.38 -19.48
N GLU A 248 23.66 30.95 -19.05
CA GLU A 248 24.82 31.85 -18.93
C GLU A 248 25.34 32.38 -20.28
N ASN A 249 25.10 31.64 -21.35
CA ASN A 249 25.42 32.06 -22.72
C ASN A 249 24.45 33.13 -23.28
N GLY A 250 23.47 33.58 -22.49
CA GLY A 250 22.50 34.61 -22.86
C GLY A 250 21.26 34.12 -23.60
N THR A 251 21.17 32.82 -23.92
CA THR A 251 19.97 32.24 -24.52
C THR A 251 18.89 31.97 -23.47
N SER A 252 17.62 32.02 -23.87
CA SER A 252 16.49 31.74 -22.98
C SER A 252 15.45 30.86 -23.66
N LYS A 253 14.71 30.10 -22.87
CA LYS A 253 13.57 29.28 -23.32
C LYS A 253 12.33 29.62 -22.52
N LYS A 254 11.22 29.88 -23.20
CA LYS A 254 9.95 30.31 -22.59
C LYS A 254 8.87 29.27 -22.88
N ILE A 255 8.17 28.82 -21.83
CA ILE A 255 6.98 27.97 -21.97
C ILE A 255 5.86 28.45 -21.05
N THR A 256 4.61 28.34 -21.50
CA THR A 256 3.44 28.77 -20.73
C THR A 256 2.41 27.67 -20.64
N GLY A 257 1.81 27.51 -19.46
CA GLY A 257 0.71 26.59 -19.21
C GLY A 257 -0.46 27.24 -18.46
N THR A 258 -1.58 26.54 -18.40
CA THR A 258 -2.78 26.92 -17.64
C THR A 258 -3.50 25.69 -17.08
N VAL A 259 -4.41 25.92 -16.12
CA VAL A 259 -5.36 24.92 -15.64
C VAL A 259 -6.75 25.32 -16.13
N PHE A 260 -7.28 24.54 -17.07
CA PHE A 260 -8.62 24.73 -17.60
C PHE A 260 -9.67 23.98 -16.75
N GLY A 261 -10.81 24.62 -16.48
CA GLY A 261 -11.87 24.05 -15.65
C GLY A 261 -11.41 23.78 -14.20
N LYS A 262 -11.65 22.56 -13.70
CA LYS A 262 -11.27 22.15 -12.33
C LYS A 262 -9.86 21.58 -12.22
N ASN A 263 -9.38 20.85 -13.23
CA ASN A 263 -8.14 20.07 -13.11
C ASN A 263 -7.43 19.77 -14.46
N GLN A 264 -7.87 20.36 -15.58
CA GLN A 264 -7.31 20.01 -16.88
C GLN A 264 -6.07 20.86 -17.17
N LEU A 265 -4.89 20.26 -17.06
CA LEU A 265 -3.64 20.95 -17.39
C LEU A 265 -3.53 21.16 -18.91
N ARG A 266 -3.06 22.34 -19.31
CA ARG A 266 -2.82 22.69 -20.71
C ARG A 266 -1.49 23.38 -20.88
N PHE A 267 -0.75 22.94 -21.88
CA PHE A 267 0.45 23.56 -22.39
C PHE A 267 0.06 24.44 -23.58
N VAL A 268 0.21 25.76 -23.42
CA VAL A 268 -0.48 26.74 -24.27
C VAL A 268 0.45 27.62 -25.10
N SER A 269 1.75 27.66 -24.79
CA SER A 269 2.72 28.40 -25.61
C SER A 269 4.14 27.89 -25.45
N PHE A 270 4.89 27.84 -26.56
CA PHE A 270 6.31 27.53 -26.62
C PHE A 270 7.05 28.65 -27.38
N ASP A 271 7.94 29.37 -26.71
CA ASP A 271 8.62 30.57 -27.22
C ASP A 271 7.64 31.55 -27.90
N ASP A 272 6.55 31.87 -27.20
CA ASP A 272 5.47 32.77 -27.65
C ASP A 272 4.59 32.23 -28.78
N LEU A 273 4.90 31.07 -29.36
CA LEU A 273 4.03 30.40 -30.33
C LEU A 273 2.84 29.75 -29.62
N PRO A 274 1.59 30.10 -29.96
CA PRO A 274 0.41 29.49 -29.35
C PRO A 274 0.27 28.01 -29.74
N MET A 275 -0.11 27.17 -28.78
CA MET A 275 -0.44 25.77 -29.02
C MET A 275 -1.51 25.26 -28.05
N ASP A 276 -1.98 24.03 -28.28
CA ASP A 276 -2.83 23.29 -27.35
C ASP A 276 -2.30 21.86 -27.24
N ALA A 277 -1.62 21.58 -26.14
CA ALA A 277 -1.12 20.26 -25.82
C ALA A 277 -1.36 19.93 -24.34
N ILE A 278 -1.35 18.65 -24.00
CA ILE A 278 -1.51 18.20 -22.61
C ILE A 278 -0.12 17.89 -22.08
N PRO A 279 0.37 18.57 -21.00
CA PRO A 279 1.64 18.23 -20.39
C PRO A 279 1.43 16.96 -19.55
N SER A 280 1.52 15.78 -20.19
CA SER A 280 1.27 14.47 -19.56
C SER A 280 1.95 13.35 -20.32
N GLY A 281 2.34 12.31 -19.59
CA GLY A 281 2.91 11.08 -20.15
C GLY A 281 4.16 11.27 -21.01
N SER A 282 4.30 10.43 -22.03
CA SER A 282 5.39 10.48 -23.00
C SER A 282 5.05 11.46 -24.13
N MET A 283 5.97 12.37 -24.42
CA MET A 283 5.79 13.42 -25.44
C MET A 283 6.97 13.44 -26.41
N LEU A 284 6.69 13.68 -27.70
CA LEU A 284 7.68 14.00 -28.72
C LEU A 284 7.55 15.48 -29.10
N LEU A 285 8.62 16.23 -28.94
CA LEU A 285 8.73 17.62 -29.36
C LEU A 285 9.75 17.74 -30.49
N PHE A 286 9.42 18.53 -31.51
CA PHE A 286 10.32 18.81 -32.61
C PHE A 286 10.01 20.15 -33.26
N ASN A 287 11.04 20.76 -33.82
CA ASN A 287 10.92 21.91 -34.70
C ASN A 287 11.05 21.46 -36.16
N ASN A 288 10.32 22.11 -37.05
CA ASN A 288 10.43 21.90 -38.49
C ASN A 288 10.17 23.19 -39.26
N THR A 289 10.41 23.16 -40.57
CA THR A 289 9.83 24.14 -41.49
C THR A 289 8.48 23.61 -41.97
N ASP A 290 7.41 24.42 -41.88
CA ASP A 290 6.05 23.99 -42.25
C ASP A 290 5.93 23.73 -43.76
N GLN A 291 6.13 22.47 -44.16
CA GLN A 291 6.07 22.02 -45.55
C GLN A 291 5.25 20.73 -45.66
N PRO A 292 4.61 20.48 -46.82
CA PRO A 292 3.85 19.25 -47.04
C PRO A 292 4.67 17.98 -46.77
N GLY A 293 4.09 17.06 -45.99
CA GLY A 293 4.65 15.72 -45.75
C GLY A 293 5.53 15.55 -44.50
N VAL A 294 5.89 16.63 -43.79
CA VAL A 294 6.68 16.51 -42.54
C VAL A 294 5.94 15.67 -41.50
N LEU A 295 4.69 16.02 -41.19
CA LEU A 295 3.89 15.29 -40.20
C LEU A 295 3.67 13.83 -40.63
N HIS A 296 3.39 13.58 -41.91
CA HIS A 296 3.21 12.23 -42.44
C HIS A 296 4.45 11.35 -42.20
N LYS A 297 5.65 11.90 -42.44
CA LYS A 297 6.91 11.17 -42.21
C LYS A 297 7.11 10.85 -40.73
N VAL A 298 6.87 11.81 -39.84
CA VAL A 298 6.94 11.60 -38.37
C VAL A 298 5.96 10.52 -37.93
N THR A 299 4.69 10.63 -38.33
CA THR A 299 3.66 9.66 -37.96
C THR A 299 3.91 8.28 -38.58
N SER A 300 4.56 8.21 -39.75
CA SER A 300 4.89 6.94 -40.40
C SER A 300 5.97 6.18 -39.63
N VAL A 301 6.98 6.89 -39.12
CA VAL A 301 8.01 6.29 -38.27
C VAL A 301 7.38 5.78 -36.97
N LEU A 302 6.55 6.58 -36.30
CA LEU A 302 5.85 6.15 -35.09
C LEU A 302 4.95 4.93 -35.34
N ALA A 303 4.17 4.93 -36.43
CA ALA A 303 3.30 3.83 -36.79
C ALA A 303 4.08 2.54 -37.13
N LYS A 304 5.22 2.65 -37.81
CA LYS A 304 6.12 1.51 -38.10
C LYS A 304 6.57 0.82 -36.82
N HIS A 305 6.83 1.59 -35.77
CA HIS A 305 7.20 1.09 -34.44
C HIS A 305 6.01 0.83 -33.52
N LYS A 306 4.78 0.91 -34.05
CA LYS A 306 3.51 0.67 -33.33
C LYS A 306 3.31 1.59 -32.12
N ILE A 307 3.80 2.83 -32.20
CA ILE A 307 3.60 3.85 -31.16
C ILE A 307 2.34 4.65 -31.48
N ASN A 308 1.37 4.65 -30.57
CA ASN A 308 0.11 5.36 -30.76
C ASN A 308 0.23 6.84 -30.37
N ILE A 309 -0.53 7.72 -31.04
CA ILE A 309 -0.57 9.16 -30.77
C ILE A 309 -1.91 9.49 -30.12
N GLY A 310 -1.89 9.91 -28.86
CA GLY A 310 -3.06 10.29 -28.09
C GLY A 310 -3.47 11.75 -28.27
N CYS A 311 -2.51 12.64 -28.54
CA CYS A 311 -2.77 14.06 -28.78
C CYS A 311 -1.71 14.67 -29.70
N PHE A 312 -2.09 15.67 -30.50
CA PHE A 312 -1.20 16.41 -31.38
C PHE A 312 -1.48 17.91 -31.28
N GLY A 313 -0.43 18.68 -30.99
CA GLY A 313 -0.41 20.13 -31.06
C GLY A 313 0.62 20.61 -32.08
N LEU A 314 0.24 21.61 -32.88
CA LEU A 314 1.14 22.28 -33.81
C LEU A 314 1.09 23.79 -33.55
N ALA A 315 2.26 24.36 -33.23
CA ALA A 315 2.48 25.80 -33.16
C ALA A 315 3.18 26.27 -34.44
N ARG A 316 2.70 27.37 -35.05
CA ARG A 316 3.36 28.05 -36.17
C ARG A 316 3.05 29.54 -36.14
N GLU A 317 3.97 30.37 -36.63
CA GLU A 317 3.74 31.82 -36.82
C GLU A 317 2.89 32.07 -38.07
N GLU A 318 3.40 31.67 -39.24
CA GLU A 318 2.77 31.85 -40.54
C GLU A 318 2.98 30.59 -41.41
N HIS A 319 2.27 30.50 -42.53
CA HIS A 319 2.45 29.38 -43.46
C HIS A 319 3.86 29.41 -44.08
N GLY A 320 4.59 28.31 -43.98
CA GLY A 320 5.93 28.16 -44.57
C GLY A 320 7.10 28.62 -43.68
N THR A 321 6.85 29.02 -42.43
CA THR A 321 7.89 29.40 -41.47
C THR A 321 8.22 28.27 -40.49
N ALA A 322 8.95 28.58 -39.41
CA ALA A 322 9.27 27.62 -38.36
C ALA A 322 8.00 27.18 -37.62
N ALA A 323 7.86 25.87 -37.41
CA ALA A 323 6.79 25.26 -36.67
C ALA A 323 7.34 24.36 -35.56
N VAL A 324 6.56 24.19 -34.50
CA VAL A 324 6.84 23.30 -33.37
C VAL A 324 5.72 22.28 -33.28
N GLY A 325 6.07 21.01 -33.48
CA GLY A 325 5.17 19.88 -33.28
C GLY A 325 5.33 19.30 -31.88
N VAL A 326 4.19 19.00 -31.25
CA VAL A 326 4.11 18.30 -29.96
C VAL A 326 3.15 17.12 -30.11
N LEU A 327 3.62 15.91 -29.82
CA LEU A 327 2.83 14.69 -29.86
C LEU A 327 2.83 14.06 -28.48
N ASN A 328 1.66 13.82 -27.88
CA ASN A 328 1.54 12.90 -26.76
C ASN A 328 1.39 11.49 -27.32
N VAL A 329 2.23 10.57 -26.86
CA VAL A 329 2.23 9.18 -27.29
C VAL A 329 1.96 8.26 -26.10
N ASP A 330 1.36 7.10 -26.36
CA ASP A 330 0.92 6.19 -25.30
C ASP A 330 2.09 5.38 -24.72
N GLU A 331 3.11 5.10 -25.54
CA GLU A 331 4.30 4.36 -25.16
C GLU A 331 5.55 5.26 -25.02
N ALA A 332 6.53 4.81 -24.23
CA ALA A 332 7.84 5.46 -24.18
C ALA A 332 8.55 5.33 -25.55
N ILE A 333 9.19 6.40 -26.02
CA ILE A 333 9.83 6.46 -27.33
C ILE A 333 11.23 5.82 -27.27
N PRO A 334 11.47 4.67 -27.92
CA PRO A 334 12.77 3.99 -27.92
C PRO A 334 13.84 4.78 -28.67
N ASP A 335 15.12 4.56 -28.33
CA ASP A 335 16.26 5.24 -28.95
C ASP A 335 16.31 5.02 -30.48
N ALA A 336 16.04 3.79 -30.94
CA ALA A 336 15.98 3.45 -32.36
C ALA A 336 14.93 4.27 -33.14
N VAL A 337 13.85 4.70 -32.48
CA VAL A 337 12.82 5.55 -33.09
C VAL A 337 13.30 6.99 -33.19
N MET A 338 14.00 7.49 -32.16
CA MET A 338 14.63 8.81 -32.19
C MET A 338 15.68 8.89 -33.29
N GLU A 339 16.54 7.88 -33.43
CA GLU A 339 17.55 7.80 -34.51
C GLU A 339 16.90 7.81 -35.90
N GLU A 340 15.82 7.06 -36.10
CA GLU A 340 15.09 7.03 -37.38
C GLU A 340 14.41 8.38 -37.69
N LEU A 341 13.88 9.07 -36.66
CA LEU A 341 13.30 10.40 -36.80
C LEU A 341 14.37 11.47 -37.13
N GLU A 342 15.56 11.39 -36.51
CA GLU A 342 16.69 12.28 -36.82
C GLU A 342 17.18 12.06 -38.26
N ALA A 343 17.21 10.80 -38.72
CA ALA A 343 17.61 10.45 -40.08
C ALA A 343 16.69 11.01 -41.18
N LEU A 344 15.50 11.53 -40.84
CA LEU A 344 14.63 12.23 -41.79
C LEU A 344 15.24 13.55 -42.30
N GLY A 345 16.20 14.14 -41.56
CA GLY A 345 16.94 15.34 -41.97
C GLY A 345 16.12 16.63 -42.06
N MET A 346 14.85 16.61 -41.64
CA MET A 346 13.91 17.73 -41.72
C MET A 346 13.39 18.21 -40.37
N LEU A 347 13.84 17.57 -39.29
CA LEU A 347 13.50 17.91 -37.91
C LEU A 347 14.72 18.54 -37.25
N THR A 348 14.47 19.54 -36.41
CA THR A 348 15.47 20.16 -35.54
C THR A 348 14.94 20.18 -34.11
N ASN A 349 15.82 20.26 -33.11
CA ASN A 349 15.42 20.22 -31.68
C ASN A 349 14.49 19.03 -31.34
N LEU A 350 14.74 17.86 -31.93
CA LEU A 350 14.00 16.65 -31.62
C LEU A 350 14.28 16.25 -30.16
N ARG A 351 13.22 16.16 -29.35
CA ARG A 351 13.28 15.90 -27.91
C ARG A 351 12.14 14.96 -27.53
N ARG A 352 12.49 13.87 -26.85
CA ARG A 352 11.50 13.13 -26.04
C ARG A 352 11.39 13.81 -24.69
N VAL A 353 10.17 14.03 -24.23
CA VAL A 353 9.87 14.59 -22.91
C VAL A 353 8.97 13.60 -22.20
N ASN A 354 9.41 13.08 -21.07
CA ASN A 354 8.60 12.21 -20.22
C ASN A 354 8.20 13.00 -18.99
N LEU A 355 6.90 13.17 -18.80
CA LEU A 355 6.34 13.86 -17.65
C LEU A 355 5.77 12.82 -16.70
N LEU A 356 6.30 12.80 -15.48
CA LEU A 356 5.70 12.03 -14.39
C LEU A 356 4.30 12.57 -14.13
N GLU A 357 3.32 11.68 -14.05
CA GLU A 357 2.02 12.06 -13.52
C GLU A 357 2.16 12.29 -12.02
N LEU A 358 1.99 13.54 -11.58
CA LEU A 358 1.46 13.76 -10.25
C LEU A 358 0.05 13.18 -10.28
N ASP A 359 -0.29 12.36 -9.29
CA ASP A 359 -1.67 11.92 -9.04
C ASP A 359 -2.55 13.17 -8.75
N THR A 360 -2.92 13.91 -9.80
CA THR A 360 -3.90 15.01 -9.76
C THR A 360 -5.32 14.46 -9.88
N ALA A 361 -5.45 13.16 -10.13
CA ALA A 361 -6.70 12.44 -10.11
C ALA A 361 -7.00 11.96 -8.68
N VAL A 362 -7.73 12.78 -7.92
CA VAL A 362 -8.59 12.24 -6.85
C VAL A 362 -9.72 11.38 -7.44
N SER A 363 -9.88 11.36 -8.78
CA SER A 363 -10.88 10.54 -9.47
C SER A 363 -10.46 9.10 -9.81
N GLY A 364 -9.24 8.68 -9.48
CA GLY A 364 -8.82 7.27 -9.49
C GLY A 364 -8.31 6.93 -8.10
N GLY A 365 -9.25 6.79 -7.16
CA GLY A 365 -8.92 6.64 -5.74
C GLY A 365 -7.87 5.56 -5.50
N ILE A 366 -7.19 5.64 -4.36
CA ILE A 366 -6.28 4.62 -3.80
C ILE A 366 -6.72 3.17 -4.12
N LEU A 367 -8.03 2.92 -4.18
CA LEU A 367 -8.65 1.69 -4.65
C LEU A 367 -8.22 1.19 -6.05
N GLU A 368 -8.02 2.02 -7.08
CA GLU A 368 -7.61 1.52 -8.41
C GLU A 368 -6.19 0.96 -8.45
N LYS A 369 -5.28 1.50 -7.61
CA LYS A 369 -3.95 0.91 -7.36
C LYS A 369 -4.03 -0.45 -6.65
N PHE A 370 -5.11 -0.72 -5.90
CA PHE A 370 -5.37 -2.01 -5.25
C PHE A 370 -6.25 -2.96 -6.10
N LEU A 371 -7.04 -2.45 -7.04
CA LEU A 371 -7.97 -3.23 -7.87
C LEU A 371 -7.33 -3.70 -9.18
N LYS A 372 -6.24 -3.09 -9.63
CA LYS A 372 -5.42 -3.63 -10.72
C LYS A 372 -4.42 -4.63 -10.13
N PRO A 373 -4.35 -5.88 -10.63
CA PRO A 373 -3.28 -6.80 -10.27
C PRO A 373 -1.93 -6.10 -10.42
N SER A 374 -0.99 -6.33 -9.52
CA SER A 374 0.39 -5.84 -9.65
C SER A 374 1.03 -6.41 -10.93
N ALA A 375 0.86 -5.72 -12.05
CA ALA A 375 1.49 -6.08 -13.32
C ALA A 375 3.01 -5.85 -13.26
N SER A 376 3.50 -5.05 -12.31
CA SER A 376 4.90 -4.63 -12.23
C SER A 376 5.87 -5.70 -11.72
N SER A 377 5.41 -6.87 -11.26
CA SER A 377 6.30 -8.01 -10.95
C SER A 377 6.24 -9.13 -11.97
N ALA A 378 5.43 -8.99 -13.04
CA ALA A 378 5.17 -10.06 -14.00
C ALA A 378 5.97 -9.93 -15.31
N GLU A 379 6.44 -8.73 -15.67
CA GLU A 379 7.25 -8.53 -16.88
C GLU A 379 8.72 -8.92 -16.69
N GLU A 380 9.21 -9.03 -15.44
CA GLU A 380 10.58 -9.51 -15.17
C GLU A 380 10.70 -11.04 -15.09
N GLU A 381 9.62 -11.79 -14.87
CA GLU A 381 9.66 -13.26 -14.83
C GLU A 381 9.18 -13.95 -16.14
N THR A 382 8.70 -13.19 -17.14
CA THR A 382 8.21 -13.78 -18.40
C THR A 382 9.20 -13.75 -19.57
N ASN A 383 10.37 -13.12 -19.42
CA ASN A 383 11.43 -13.11 -20.46
C ASN A 383 12.68 -13.94 -20.13
N ALA A 384 12.65 -14.76 -19.08
CA ALA A 384 13.68 -15.76 -18.83
C ALA A 384 13.30 -17.10 -19.49
N VAL A 385 13.32 -17.14 -20.82
CA VAL A 385 13.37 -18.39 -21.58
C VAL A 385 14.68 -18.40 -22.36
N ASP A 386 15.77 -18.67 -21.65
CA ASP A 386 16.94 -19.28 -22.28
C ASP A 386 17.76 -20.06 -21.24
N ALA A 387 17.16 -21.15 -20.76
CA ALA A 387 17.86 -22.20 -20.03
C ALA A 387 17.05 -23.50 -20.11
N GLY A 388 16.89 -24.07 -21.31
CA GLY A 388 16.66 -25.50 -21.60
C GLY A 388 15.70 -26.37 -20.77
N VAL A 389 14.91 -25.83 -19.84
CA VAL A 389 14.07 -26.59 -18.90
C VAL A 389 12.60 -26.30 -19.20
N GLU A 390 11.89 -27.29 -19.71
CA GLU A 390 10.43 -27.21 -19.89
C GLU A 390 9.74 -27.09 -18.52
N ILE A 391 9.15 -25.93 -18.25
CA ILE A 391 8.21 -25.77 -17.12
C ILE A 391 6.88 -26.39 -17.55
N VAL A 392 6.52 -27.52 -16.93
CA VAL A 392 5.20 -28.14 -17.12
C VAL A 392 4.13 -27.20 -16.55
N ARG A 393 3.37 -26.56 -17.45
CA ARG A 393 2.20 -25.75 -17.11
C ARG A 393 0.96 -26.62 -17.00
N HIS A 394 0.21 -26.46 -15.91
CA HIS A 394 -1.02 -27.18 -15.64
C HIS A 394 -2.22 -26.40 -16.20
N PRO A 395 -3.20 -27.08 -16.82
CA PRO A 395 -4.37 -26.40 -17.34
C PRO A 395 -5.16 -25.74 -16.21
N LYS A 396 -5.51 -24.46 -16.40
CA LYS A 396 -6.34 -23.72 -15.45
C LYS A 396 -7.73 -24.37 -15.32
N PRO A 397 -8.32 -24.43 -14.12
CA PRO A 397 -9.72 -24.78 -13.96
C PRO A 397 -10.64 -23.82 -14.75
N ARG A 398 -11.79 -24.32 -15.20
CA ARG A 398 -12.74 -23.51 -15.99
C ARG A 398 -13.73 -22.73 -15.14
N VAL A 399 -14.10 -23.28 -13.98
CA VAL A 399 -15.14 -22.71 -13.11
C VAL A 399 -14.47 -21.87 -12.04
N LYS A 400 -14.82 -20.60 -11.95
CA LYS A 400 -14.40 -19.70 -10.86
C LYS A 400 -15.50 -19.62 -9.79
N PRO A 401 -15.16 -19.38 -8.51
CA PRO A 401 -16.16 -19.05 -7.52
C PRO A 401 -16.90 -17.77 -7.92
N ALA A 402 -18.18 -17.66 -7.55
CA ALA A 402 -18.97 -16.45 -7.81
C ALA A 402 -18.48 -15.27 -6.96
N SER A 403 -17.81 -15.55 -5.84
CA SER A 403 -17.14 -14.56 -5.01
C SER A 403 -15.74 -15.03 -4.63
N PRO A 404 -14.70 -14.19 -4.82
CA PRO A 404 -13.33 -14.51 -4.42
C PRO A 404 -13.04 -14.23 -2.93
N ASN A 405 -14.03 -13.80 -2.14
CA ASN A 405 -13.80 -13.35 -0.77
C ASN A 405 -13.84 -14.54 0.20
N PHE A 406 -12.67 -15.01 0.62
CA PHE A 406 -12.51 -16.11 1.58
C PHE A 406 -11.68 -15.72 2.82
N GLY A 407 -11.45 -14.42 3.03
CA GLY A 407 -10.79 -13.88 4.22
C GLY A 407 -11.59 -14.14 5.51
N SER A 408 -10.88 -14.31 6.63
CA SER A 408 -11.46 -14.58 7.96
C SER A 408 -11.69 -13.32 8.82
N GLY A 409 -11.88 -12.15 8.18
CA GLY A 409 -12.12 -10.87 8.83
C GLY A 409 -11.42 -9.69 8.12
N PRO A 410 -12.16 -8.80 7.42
CA PRO A 410 -13.60 -8.89 7.14
C PRO A 410 -13.97 -10.14 6.34
N CYS A 411 -15.12 -10.73 6.65
CA CYS A 411 -15.62 -11.91 5.95
C CYS A 411 -16.58 -11.53 4.82
N LYS A 412 -16.81 -12.45 3.88
CA LYS A 412 -17.77 -12.29 2.78
C LYS A 412 -19.15 -11.85 3.33
N LYS A 413 -19.77 -10.87 2.66
CA LYS A 413 -21.17 -10.48 2.89
C LYS A 413 -22.13 -11.64 2.58
N ARG A 414 -23.34 -11.62 3.13
CA ARG A 414 -24.35 -12.65 2.83
C ARG A 414 -24.62 -12.78 1.31
N PRO A 415 -25.07 -13.96 0.83
CA PRO A 415 -25.53 -14.12 -0.55
C PRO A 415 -26.61 -13.09 -0.92
N GLY A 416 -26.47 -12.48 -2.10
CA GLY A 416 -27.39 -11.45 -2.60
C GLY A 416 -27.35 -10.12 -1.86
N TYR A 417 -26.27 -9.83 -1.11
CA TYR A 417 -26.07 -8.53 -0.49
C TYR A 417 -25.91 -7.42 -1.54
N SER A 418 -26.47 -6.25 -1.25
CA SER A 418 -26.30 -5.04 -2.06
C SER A 418 -26.36 -3.81 -1.16
N LEU A 419 -25.32 -2.98 -1.20
CA LEU A 419 -25.28 -1.72 -0.47
C LEU A 419 -26.42 -0.78 -0.90
N ALA A 420 -26.83 -0.83 -2.18
CA ALA A 420 -27.93 -0.02 -2.70
C ALA A 420 -29.31 -0.42 -2.14
N SER A 421 -29.42 -1.58 -1.51
CA SER A 421 -30.66 -2.05 -0.86
C SER A 421 -30.74 -1.68 0.63
N ILE A 422 -29.67 -1.09 1.18
CA ILE A 422 -29.64 -0.65 2.57
C ILE A 422 -30.39 0.70 2.71
N PRO A 423 -31.34 0.84 3.65
CA PRO A 423 -32.06 2.09 3.85
C PRO A 423 -31.12 3.26 4.19
N ASP A 424 -31.22 4.36 3.45
CA ASP A 424 -30.41 5.57 3.65
C ASP A 424 -31.03 6.56 4.66
N ILE A 425 -32.29 6.33 5.06
CA ILE A 425 -33.07 7.19 5.97
C ILE A 425 -32.40 7.43 7.33
N VAL A 426 -31.43 6.59 7.71
CA VAL A 426 -30.68 6.69 8.97
C VAL A 426 -29.39 7.51 8.84
N LEU A 427 -28.91 7.74 7.62
CA LEU A 427 -27.65 8.43 7.36
C LEU A 427 -27.77 9.91 7.73
N GLY A 428 -26.76 10.44 8.45
CA GLY A 428 -26.77 11.81 8.96
C GLY A 428 -27.75 12.07 10.11
N ARG A 429 -28.50 11.06 10.58
CA ARG A 429 -29.42 11.20 11.73
C ARG A 429 -28.76 10.79 13.04
N SER A 430 -29.20 11.42 14.12
CA SER A 430 -28.72 11.08 15.46
C SER A 430 -29.10 9.64 15.85
N HIS A 431 -28.10 8.84 16.24
CA HIS A 431 -28.28 7.52 16.87
C HIS A 431 -29.14 7.59 18.14
N ARG A 432 -29.25 8.75 18.78
CA ARG A 432 -30.09 8.96 19.98
C ARG A 432 -31.55 9.28 19.66
N SER A 433 -31.88 9.49 18.38
CA SER A 433 -33.27 9.67 17.95
C SER A 433 -34.10 8.40 18.17
N LYS A 434 -35.43 8.52 18.15
CA LYS A 434 -36.34 7.36 18.26
C LYS A 434 -36.03 6.28 17.21
N LEU A 435 -35.74 6.70 15.97
CA LEU A 435 -35.36 5.78 14.89
C LEU A 435 -34.01 5.11 15.18
N GLY A 436 -32.97 5.89 15.47
CA GLY A 436 -31.62 5.35 15.72
C GLY A 436 -31.57 4.36 16.87
N LYS A 437 -32.23 4.69 17.99
CA LYS A 437 -32.36 3.80 19.15
C LYS A 437 -33.15 2.53 18.80
N GLY A 438 -34.27 2.68 18.09
CA GLY A 438 -35.11 1.54 17.71
C GLY A 438 -34.38 0.52 16.82
N LEU A 439 -33.50 0.98 15.93
CA LEU A 439 -32.71 0.07 15.08
C LEU A 439 -31.60 -0.65 15.84
N LEU A 440 -30.93 0.05 16.76
CA LEU A 440 -29.94 -0.58 17.66
C LEU A 440 -30.61 -1.61 18.58
N GLU A 441 -31.79 -1.29 19.11
CA GLU A 441 -32.61 -2.20 19.89
C GLU A 441 -33.08 -3.40 19.06
N GLU A 442 -33.53 -3.20 17.82
CA GLU A 442 -33.87 -4.28 16.88
C GLU A 442 -32.68 -5.22 16.66
N ALA A 443 -31.48 -4.66 16.47
CA ALA A 443 -30.26 -5.45 16.29
C ALA A 443 -29.94 -6.29 17.53
N ILE A 444 -30.13 -5.74 18.74
CA ILE A 444 -29.96 -6.44 20.01
C ILE A 444 -30.97 -7.59 20.12
N VAL A 445 -32.27 -7.30 19.95
CA VAL A 445 -33.35 -8.27 20.11
C VAL A 445 -33.21 -9.44 19.13
N ARG A 446 -32.95 -9.15 17.85
CA ARG A 446 -32.74 -10.20 16.83
C ARG A 446 -31.50 -11.03 17.13
N SER A 447 -30.39 -10.40 17.52
CA SER A 447 -29.17 -11.13 17.90
C SER A 447 -29.44 -12.08 19.07
N LYS A 448 -30.12 -11.62 20.13
CA LYS A 448 -30.53 -12.47 21.26
C LYS A 448 -31.35 -13.67 20.81
N LYS A 449 -32.35 -13.44 19.95
CA LYS A 449 -33.24 -14.48 19.45
C LYS A 449 -32.49 -15.53 18.62
N ILE A 450 -31.65 -15.10 17.67
CA ILE A 450 -30.93 -16.02 16.79
C ILE A 450 -29.90 -16.83 17.59
N LEU A 451 -29.17 -16.19 18.51
CA LEU A 451 -28.21 -16.86 19.39
C LEU A 451 -28.86 -17.75 20.46
N LYS A 452 -30.19 -17.74 20.57
CA LYS A 452 -30.95 -18.48 21.59
C LYS A 452 -30.49 -18.12 23.01
N LEU A 453 -30.26 -16.84 23.27
CA LEU A 453 -29.83 -16.37 24.60
C LEU A 453 -30.93 -16.57 25.65
N PRO A 454 -30.58 -16.95 26.89
CA PRO A 454 -31.52 -16.91 28.01
C PRO A 454 -32.12 -15.50 28.19
N GLU A 455 -33.36 -15.42 28.69
CA GLU A 455 -34.09 -14.14 28.77
C GLU A 455 -33.37 -13.09 29.63
N ASP A 456 -32.75 -13.56 30.72
CA ASP A 456 -32.03 -12.79 31.72
C ASP A 456 -30.60 -12.37 31.31
N TYR A 457 -30.13 -12.82 30.13
CA TYR A 457 -28.86 -12.36 29.58
C TYR A 457 -29.02 -11.01 28.89
N LEU A 458 -28.04 -10.14 29.09
CA LEU A 458 -28.00 -8.83 28.41
C LEU A 458 -27.08 -8.91 27.19
N LEU A 459 -27.44 -8.20 26.13
CA LEU A 459 -26.60 -8.04 24.93
C LEU A 459 -26.51 -6.55 24.60
N GLY A 460 -25.28 -6.03 24.54
CA GLY A 460 -25.00 -4.62 24.29
C GLY A 460 -24.09 -4.42 23.09
N ILE A 461 -24.28 -3.31 22.37
CA ILE A 461 -23.45 -2.91 21.23
C ILE A 461 -22.44 -1.86 21.71
N VAL A 462 -21.15 -2.11 21.46
CA VAL A 462 -20.04 -1.31 21.98
C VAL A 462 -19.05 -0.94 20.87
N PRO A 463 -18.29 0.16 20.99
CA PRO A 463 -17.33 0.56 19.96
C PRO A 463 -16.06 -0.30 19.95
N ALA A 464 -15.26 -0.13 18.90
CA ALA A 464 -13.91 -0.69 18.72
C ALA A 464 -13.85 -2.22 18.49
N SER A 465 -14.86 -2.76 17.79
CA SER A 465 -14.94 -4.20 17.45
C SER A 465 -14.87 -5.12 18.69
N ASP A 466 -14.63 -6.41 18.49
CA ASP A 466 -14.49 -7.36 19.60
C ASP A 466 -13.35 -7.01 20.54
N THR A 467 -12.24 -6.46 20.04
CA THR A 467 -11.15 -5.97 20.90
C THR A 467 -11.66 -4.97 21.93
N GLY A 468 -12.47 -4.00 21.51
CA GLY A 468 -13.12 -3.07 22.43
C GLY A 468 -14.06 -3.75 23.43
N ALA A 469 -14.82 -4.75 22.99
CA ALA A 469 -15.76 -5.49 23.84
C ALA A 469 -15.05 -6.36 24.89
N PHE A 470 -14.04 -7.13 24.49
CA PHE A 470 -13.30 -8.03 25.37
C PHE A 470 -12.42 -7.25 26.35
N GLU A 471 -11.72 -6.21 25.88
CA GLU A 471 -10.99 -5.28 26.76
C GLU A 471 -11.93 -4.60 27.76
N MET A 472 -13.06 -4.08 27.30
CA MET A 472 -14.07 -3.48 28.20
C MET A 472 -14.46 -4.45 29.32
N ALA A 473 -14.66 -5.72 29.01
CA ALA A 473 -14.98 -6.73 30.00
C ALA A 473 -13.81 -7.03 30.95
N MET A 474 -12.61 -7.27 30.41
CA MET A 474 -11.41 -7.57 31.20
C MET A 474 -11.07 -6.44 32.17
N TRP A 475 -11.05 -5.19 31.68
CA TRP A 475 -10.71 -4.01 32.45
C TRP A 475 -11.72 -3.76 33.58
N SER A 476 -12.99 -4.08 33.37
CA SER A 476 -14.07 -3.79 34.32
C SER A 476 -14.24 -4.87 35.38
N MET A 477 -13.98 -6.13 35.06
CA MET A 477 -14.40 -7.27 35.90
C MET A 477 -13.28 -8.13 36.47
N LEU A 478 -12.07 -8.10 35.90
CA LEU A 478 -10.97 -8.93 36.40
C LEU A 478 -10.27 -8.29 37.60
N GLY A 479 -9.66 -9.12 38.45
CA GLY A 479 -8.89 -8.71 39.62
C GLY A 479 -9.56 -9.00 40.96
N GLU A 480 -10.84 -9.35 40.99
CA GLU A 480 -11.49 -9.86 42.22
C GLU A 480 -10.99 -11.26 42.58
N ARG A 481 -10.65 -12.07 41.57
CA ARG A 481 -10.20 -13.46 41.70
C ARG A 481 -8.91 -13.68 40.90
N PRO A 482 -8.14 -14.75 41.20
CA PRO A 482 -7.11 -15.22 40.29
C PRO A 482 -7.69 -15.50 38.89
N VAL A 483 -6.82 -15.50 37.88
CA VAL A 483 -7.23 -15.62 36.47
C VAL A 483 -6.49 -16.78 35.80
N ASP A 484 -7.24 -17.69 35.17
CA ASP A 484 -6.71 -18.73 34.30
C ASP A 484 -6.92 -18.31 32.83
N VAL A 485 -5.85 -18.15 32.05
CA VAL A 485 -5.96 -17.75 30.64
C VAL A 485 -5.54 -18.89 29.73
N CYS A 486 -6.47 -19.36 28.91
CA CYS A 486 -6.26 -20.43 27.95
C CYS A 486 -6.13 -19.87 26.53
N TYR A 487 -5.07 -20.25 25.81
CA TYR A 487 -4.89 -19.81 24.43
C TYR A 487 -4.17 -20.86 23.57
N TRP A 488 -4.48 -20.87 22.28
CA TRP A 488 -3.86 -21.78 21.29
C TRP A 488 -3.71 -21.11 19.91
N GLU A 489 -3.74 -19.79 19.93
CA GLU A 489 -3.91 -18.92 18.78
C GLU A 489 -3.59 -17.46 19.19
N SER A 490 -3.41 -16.57 18.22
CA SER A 490 -2.86 -15.23 18.44
C SER A 490 -3.73 -14.28 19.27
N PHE A 491 -5.07 -14.26 19.14
CA PHE A 491 -5.91 -13.32 19.89
C PHE A 491 -6.01 -13.69 21.38
N GLY A 492 -6.21 -14.97 21.70
CA GLY A 492 -6.16 -15.47 23.08
C GLY A 492 -4.79 -15.23 23.74
N LYS A 493 -3.71 -15.34 22.97
CA LYS A 493 -2.36 -14.99 23.47
C LYS A 493 -2.24 -13.49 23.75
N GLN A 494 -2.91 -12.65 22.94
CA GLN A 494 -2.99 -11.21 23.19
C GLN A 494 -3.76 -10.93 24.48
N TRP A 495 -4.89 -11.60 24.73
CA TRP A 495 -5.62 -11.49 26.01
C TRP A 495 -4.76 -11.87 27.22
N PHE A 496 -3.98 -12.94 27.12
CA PHE A 496 -3.01 -13.29 28.17
C PHE A 496 -1.98 -12.19 28.40
N LYS A 497 -1.45 -11.62 27.31
CA LYS A 497 -0.51 -10.50 27.38
C LYS A 497 -1.16 -9.30 28.05
N ASP A 498 -2.36 -8.89 27.64
CA ASP A 498 -3.01 -7.70 28.20
C ASP A 498 -3.35 -7.87 29.68
N VAL A 499 -3.76 -9.07 30.10
CA VAL A 499 -3.96 -9.41 31.51
C VAL A 499 -2.68 -9.27 32.35
N THR A 500 -1.53 -9.66 31.78
CA THR A 500 -0.25 -9.68 32.52
C THR A 500 0.56 -8.38 32.40
N THR A 501 0.52 -7.69 31.25
CA THR A 501 1.36 -6.50 30.99
C THR A 501 0.60 -5.19 31.18
N GLU A 502 -0.66 -5.13 30.73
CA GLU A 502 -1.46 -3.89 30.77
C GLU A 502 -2.25 -3.80 32.08
N LEU A 503 -2.98 -4.87 32.39
CA LEU A 503 -3.75 -4.99 33.63
C LEU A 503 -2.88 -5.34 34.84
N LYS A 504 -1.70 -5.93 34.63
CA LYS A 504 -0.71 -6.30 35.65
C LYS A 504 -1.32 -7.06 36.83
N LEU A 505 -2.14 -8.08 36.53
CA LEU A 505 -2.72 -8.91 37.59
C LEU A 505 -1.66 -9.84 38.18
N ASP A 506 -1.60 -9.92 39.52
CA ASP A 506 -0.57 -10.67 40.22
C ASP A 506 -0.77 -12.20 40.16
N ASN A 507 -2.04 -12.65 40.12
CA ASN A 507 -2.41 -14.06 40.22
C ASN A 507 -2.97 -14.59 38.90
N VAL A 508 -2.09 -14.78 37.90
CA VAL A 508 -2.46 -15.25 36.56
C VAL A 508 -1.78 -16.58 36.25
N ARG A 509 -2.53 -17.57 35.77
CA ARG A 509 -2.03 -18.86 35.29
C ARG A 509 -2.21 -18.96 33.78
N GLU A 510 -1.18 -19.46 33.12
CA GLU A 510 -1.10 -19.56 31.66
C GLU A 510 -1.33 -21.00 31.19
N PHE A 511 -2.24 -21.19 30.24
CA PHE A 511 -2.51 -22.46 29.58
C PHE A 511 -2.42 -22.30 28.06
N GLY A 512 -1.19 -22.28 27.56
CA GLY A 512 -0.89 -22.18 26.14
C GLY A 512 -0.85 -23.54 25.42
N ALA A 513 -1.27 -23.59 24.16
CA ALA A 513 -0.99 -24.70 23.25
C ALA A 513 -0.47 -24.21 21.88
N PRO A 514 0.31 -25.02 21.16
CA PRO A 514 0.73 -24.68 19.79
C PRO A 514 -0.45 -24.56 18.82
N PHE A 515 -0.23 -23.84 17.72
CA PHE A 515 -1.17 -23.79 16.59
C PHE A 515 -1.62 -25.19 16.16
N GLY A 516 -2.93 -25.37 15.98
CA GLY A 516 -3.53 -26.66 15.59
C GLY A 516 -3.85 -27.59 16.77
N GLN A 517 -3.52 -27.20 18.00
CA GLN A 517 -3.78 -27.94 19.23
C GLN A 517 -4.65 -27.13 20.19
N ILE A 518 -5.03 -27.71 21.32
CA ILE A 518 -5.79 -27.06 22.40
C ILE A 518 -5.12 -27.41 23.74
N PRO A 519 -5.15 -26.53 24.76
CA PRO A 519 -4.59 -26.85 26.07
C PRO A 519 -5.40 -27.94 26.77
N ASP A 520 -4.79 -28.54 27.80
CA ASP A 520 -5.48 -29.49 28.68
C ASP A 520 -6.40 -28.75 29.65
N PHE A 521 -7.68 -28.64 29.28
CA PHE A 521 -8.68 -27.95 30.11
C PHE A 521 -8.94 -28.59 31.47
N SER A 522 -8.51 -29.84 31.70
CA SER A 522 -8.69 -30.49 33.02
C SER A 522 -7.85 -29.84 34.13
N GLN A 523 -6.88 -29.01 33.77
CA GLN A 523 -6.01 -28.29 34.70
C GLN A 523 -6.53 -26.89 35.07
N VAL A 524 -7.60 -26.43 34.40
CA VAL A 524 -8.21 -25.12 34.61
C VAL A 524 -9.02 -25.15 35.91
N ASN A 525 -8.81 -24.13 36.75
CA ASN A 525 -9.57 -23.96 37.98
C ASN A 525 -10.70 -22.96 37.74
N CYS A 526 -11.95 -23.43 37.61
CA CYS A 526 -13.09 -22.53 37.39
C CYS A 526 -13.56 -21.77 38.65
N ASP A 527 -12.86 -21.91 39.78
CA ASP A 527 -13.00 -20.94 40.88
C ASP A 527 -12.21 -19.65 40.63
N HIS A 528 -11.29 -19.68 39.65
CA HIS A 528 -10.65 -18.51 39.05
C HIS A 528 -11.53 -17.97 37.91
N ASP A 529 -11.37 -16.69 37.59
CA ASP A 529 -11.94 -16.17 36.34
C ASP A 529 -11.18 -16.80 35.15
N VAL A 530 -11.89 -17.28 34.14
CA VAL A 530 -11.28 -18.03 33.01
C VAL A 530 -11.47 -17.26 31.72
N LEU A 531 -10.40 -17.06 30.95
CA LEU A 531 -10.44 -16.41 29.63
C LEU A 531 -10.02 -17.40 28.54
N PHE A 532 -10.79 -17.45 27.46
CA PHE A 532 -10.42 -18.20 26.26
C PHE A 532 -11.18 -17.71 25.02
N THR A 533 -10.73 -18.16 23.84
CA THR A 533 -11.48 -17.97 22.58
C THR A 533 -12.29 -19.22 22.27
N TRP A 534 -13.59 -19.13 21.94
CA TRP A 534 -14.35 -20.32 21.56
C TRP A 534 -13.79 -20.97 20.28
N ASN A 535 -13.34 -20.12 19.36
CA ASN A 535 -12.76 -20.53 18.10
C ASN A 535 -11.54 -19.70 17.77
N GLY A 536 -10.37 -20.33 17.78
CA GLY A 536 -9.10 -19.71 17.44
C GLY A 536 -9.00 -19.42 15.94
N THR A 537 -9.32 -18.18 15.53
CA THR A 537 -9.38 -17.80 14.12
C THR A 537 -8.02 -17.95 13.42
N THR A 538 -6.91 -17.83 14.15
CA THR A 538 -5.57 -17.92 13.55
C THR A 538 -5.02 -19.34 13.50
N SER A 539 -5.60 -20.27 14.27
CA SER A 539 -5.20 -21.68 14.35
C SER A 539 -6.18 -22.64 13.70
N GLY A 540 -7.42 -22.20 13.46
CA GLY A 540 -8.49 -23.05 12.94
C GLY A 540 -8.93 -24.12 13.94
N VAL A 541 -8.76 -23.85 15.24
CA VAL A 541 -9.09 -24.76 16.34
C VAL A 541 -10.24 -24.19 17.16
N ARG A 542 -11.31 -24.97 17.33
CA ARG A 542 -12.44 -24.66 18.21
C ARG A 542 -12.40 -25.48 19.50
N VAL A 543 -13.05 -24.95 20.53
CA VAL A 543 -13.39 -25.70 21.73
C VAL A 543 -14.42 -26.79 21.36
N PRO A 544 -14.18 -28.07 21.69
CA PRO A 544 -15.07 -29.16 21.28
C PRO A 544 -16.37 -29.23 22.10
N ASN A 545 -16.31 -28.90 23.39
CA ASN A 545 -17.44 -28.83 24.32
C ASN A 545 -17.04 -28.00 25.56
N ALA A 546 -18.01 -27.72 26.44
CA ALA A 546 -17.81 -27.02 27.71
C ALA A 546 -17.98 -27.95 28.93
N ASP A 547 -17.77 -29.25 28.80
CA ASP A 547 -17.97 -30.20 29.90
C ASP A 547 -16.95 -29.99 31.04
N TRP A 548 -15.80 -29.40 30.71
CA TRP A 548 -14.75 -28.99 31.65
C TRP A 548 -15.12 -27.77 32.51
N ILE A 549 -16.19 -27.04 32.18
CA ILE A 549 -16.69 -25.92 32.98
C ILE A 549 -17.81 -26.44 33.91
N PRO A 550 -17.61 -26.47 35.23
CA PRO A 550 -18.63 -26.92 36.17
C PRO A 550 -19.74 -25.87 36.38
N ASP A 551 -20.95 -26.34 36.69
CA ASP A 551 -22.11 -25.46 36.89
C ASP A 551 -22.02 -24.67 38.21
N ASP A 552 -21.33 -25.20 39.22
CA ASP A 552 -21.16 -24.60 40.55
C ASP A 552 -19.88 -23.74 40.70
N ARG A 553 -19.18 -23.50 39.58
CA ARG A 553 -17.98 -22.64 39.46
C ARG A 553 -18.12 -21.30 40.19
N LYS A 554 -17.06 -20.81 40.84
CA LYS A 554 -17.08 -19.48 41.49
C LYS A 554 -16.59 -18.33 40.61
N GLY A 555 -15.64 -18.58 39.71
CA GLY A 555 -15.15 -17.58 38.77
C GLY A 555 -16.12 -17.31 37.63
N LEU A 556 -15.91 -16.18 36.95
CA LEU A 556 -16.60 -15.85 35.71
C LEU A 556 -15.88 -16.45 34.51
N ILE A 557 -16.66 -16.90 33.54
CA ILE A 557 -16.14 -17.45 32.28
C ILE A 557 -16.25 -16.40 31.17
N PHE A 558 -15.10 -15.95 30.66
CA PHE A 558 -14.93 -15.00 29.58
C PHE A 558 -14.61 -15.73 28.28
N ASN A 559 -15.47 -15.52 27.28
CA ASN A 559 -15.39 -16.17 25.98
C ASN A 559 -15.36 -15.14 24.85
N ASP A 560 -14.24 -15.07 24.12
CA ASP A 560 -14.20 -14.42 22.82
C ASP A 560 -14.74 -15.40 21.77
N ALA A 561 -15.96 -15.10 21.31
CA ALA A 561 -16.69 -15.88 20.32
C ALA A 561 -16.69 -15.19 18.95
N THR A 562 -15.74 -14.31 18.64
CA THR A 562 -15.76 -13.49 17.43
C THR A 562 -15.96 -14.31 16.16
N SER A 563 -15.27 -15.46 16.04
CA SER A 563 -15.41 -16.39 14.90
C SER A 563 -16.28 -17.62 15.17
N ALA A 564 -17.04 -17.62 16.26
CA ALA A 564 -17.87 -18.73 16.70
C ALA A 564 -19.36 -18.37 16.81
N ALA A 565 -19.68 -17.17 17.32
CA ALA A 565 -21.03 -16.70 17.50
C ALA A 565 -21.84 -16.88 16.20
N PHE A 566 -23.05 -17.43 16.32
CA PHE A 566 -23.94 -17.85 15.23
C PHE A 566 -23.54 -19.10 14.41
N ALA A 567 -22.28 -19.54 14.41
CA ALA A 567 -21.82 -20.68 13.60
C ALA A 567 -21.39 -21.91 14.41
N MET A 568 -21.41 -21.81 15.73
CA MET A 568 -21.10 -22.90 16.65
C MET A 568 -22.06 -22.84 17.83
N ASP A 569 -22.32 -24.00 18.46
CA ASP A 569 -23.08 -24.08 19.69
C ASP A 569 -22.26 -23.51 20.85
N ILE A 570 -22.88 -22.62 21.63
CA ILE A 570 -22.31 -22.02 22.84
C ILE A 570 -23.29 -22.33 23.98
N PRO A 571 -22.88 -23.09 25.02
CA PRO A 571 -23.72 -23.41 26.15
C PRO A 571 -23.82 -22.21 27.09
N TRP A 572 -24.80 -21.34 26.85
CA TRP A 572 -24.92 -20.04 27.52
C TRP A 572 -24.93 -20.12 29.03
N ASN A 573 -25.52 -21.16 29.64
CA ASN A 573 -25.51 -21.36 31.10
C ASN A 573 -24.10 -21.49 31.70
N LYS A 574 -23.09 -21.81 30.88
CA LYS A 574 -21.69 -21.94 31.29
C LYS A 574 -20.83 -20.71 30.98
N ILE A 575 -21.35 -19.73 30.26
CA ILE A 575 -20.60 -18.55 29.80
C ILE A 575 -21.15 -17.30 30.48
N ASP A 576 -20.30 -16.57 31.20
CA ASP A 576 -20.73 -15.39 31.95
C ASP A 576 -20.54 -14.11 31.14
N VAL A 577 -19.45 -14.04 30.38
CA VAL A 577 -19.14 -12.94 29.48
C VAL A 577 -18.81 -13.53 28.13
N CYS A 578 -19.56 -13.14 27.09
CA CYS A 578 -19.26 -13.51 25.72
C CYS A 578 -19.15 -12.27 24.86
N THR A 579 -18.16 -12.22 23.98
CA THR A 579 -18.00 -11.10 23.05
C THR A 579 -17.90 -11.59 21.61
N PHE A 580 -18.31 -10.73 20.68
CA PHE A 580 -18.02 -10.92 19.26
C PHE A 580 -18.09 -9.58 18.51
N SER A 581 -17.88 -9.62 17.19
CA SER A 581 -17.97 -8.45 16.30
C SER A 581 -18.70 -8.82 15.01
N TRP A 582 -19.32 -7.85 14.35
CA TRP A 582 -20.25 -8.11 13.23
C TRP A 582 -19.59 -8.69 11.97
N GLN A 583 -18.30 -8.40 11.73
CA GLN A 583 -17.58 -8.68 10.49
C GLN A 583 -17.11 -10.12 10.26
N LYS A 584 -17.53 -11.08 11.09
CA LYS A 584 -17.19 -12.49 10.92
C LYS A 584 -18.36 -13.31 10.38
N VAL A 585 -19.10 -14.04 11.23
CA VAL A 585 -20.07 -15.06 10.77
C VAL A 585 -21.19 -14.48 9.93
N LEU A 586 -21.65 -13.28 10.25
CA LEU A 586 -22.71 -12.59 9.51
C LEU A 586 -22.19 -11.68 8.39
N GLY A 587 -20.87 -11.50 8.27
CA GLY A 587 -20.25 -10.69 7.22
C GLY A 587 -20.58 -9.20 7.30
N GLY A 588 -21.00 -8.69 8.47
CA GLY A 588 -21.29 -7.27 8.66
C GLY A 588 -20.04 -6.39 8.54
N GLU A 589 -20.18 -5.07 8.58
CA GLU A 589 -19.03 -4.17 8.68
C GLU A 589 -18.37 -4.21 10.07
N GLY A 590 -17.05 -3.98 10.10
CA GLY A 590 -16.29 -3.91 11.34
C GLY A 590 -16.49 -2.60 12.11
N GLY A 591 -15.90 -2.50 13.30
CA GLY A 591 -15.91 -1.29 14.12
C GLY A 591 -16.81 -1.37 15.36
N HIS A 592 -17.79 -2.30 15.39
CA HIS A 592 -18.72 -2.50 16.51
C HIS A 592 -18.54 -3.87 17.12
N GLY A 593 -18.22 -3.88 18.41
CA GLY A 593 -18.23 -5.07 19.24
C GLY A 593 -19.62 -5.32 19.83
N VAL A 594 -19.82 -6.54 20.29
CA VAL A 594 -20.98 -6.96 21.05
C VAL A 594 -20.48 -7.59 22.34
N VAL A 595 -21.09 -7.21 23.46
CA VAL A 595 -20.86 -7.82 24.77
C VAL A 595 -22.15 -8.45 25.26
N ILE A 596 -22.08 -9.72 25.66
CA ILE A 596 -23.17 -10.48 26.25
C ILE A 596 -22.79 -10.79 27.70
N LEU A 597 -23.70 -10.49 28.62
CA LEU A 597 -23.47 -10.62 30.06
C LEU A 597 -24.55 -11.50 30.69
N SER A 598 -24.12 -12.49 31.47
CA SER A 598 -24.97 -13.26 32.38
C SER A 598 -25.36 -12.43 33.61
N PRO A 599 -26.36 -12.85 34.39
CA PRO A 599 -26.66 -12.23 35.68
C PRO A 599 -25.45 -12.16 36.63
N ARG A 600 -24.57 -13.17 36.61
CA ARG A 600 -23.35 -13.19 37.43
C ARG A 600 -22.34 -12.13 37.00
N ALA A 601 -22.18 -11.92 35.69
CA ALA A 601 -21.32 -10.86 35.18
C ALA A 601 -21.87 -9.46 35.51
N VAL A 602 -23.20 -9.28 35.45
CA VAL A 602 -23.86 -8.05 35.90
C VAL A 602 -23.64 -7.82 37.39
N GLU A 603 -23.80 -8.86 38.22
CA GLU A 603 -23.52 -8.78 39.66
C GLU A 603 -22.07 -8.37 39.93
N ARG A 604 -21.09 -8.97 39.25
CA ARG A 604 -19.67 -8.58 39.35
C ARG A 604 -19.46 -7.10 39.00
N LEU A 605 -20.05 -6.62 37.90
CA LEU A 605 -19.92 -5.21 37.50
C LEU A 605 -20.49 -4.24 38.55
N GLU A 606 -21.58 -4.63 39.23
CA GLU A 606 -22.20 -3.77 40.23
C GLU A 606 -21.55 -3.85 41.63
N SER A 607 -20.84 -4.94 41.92
CA SER A 607 -20.27 -5.21 43.25
C SER A 607 -18.77 -5.00 43.34
N PHE A 608 -18.04 -5.03 42.22
CA PHE A 608 -16.58 -4.91 42.18
C PHE A 608 -16.13 -3.73 41.31
N VAL A 609 -15.19 -2.95 41.83
CA VAL A 609 -14.51 -1.86 41.11
C VAL A 609 -13.00 -2.04 41.28
N PRO A 610 -12.21 -2.19 40.20
CA PRO A 610 -10.75 -2.28 40.32
C PRO A 610 -10.14 -1.01 40.93
N GLU A 611 -9.48 -1.13 42.09
CA GLU A 611 -8.89 0.02 42.79
C GLU A 611 -7.57 0.51 42.18
N ASN A 612 -6.84 -0.39 41.52
CA ASN A 612 -5.47 -0.16 41.04
C ASN A 612 -5.39 0.35 39.59
N ARG A 613 -6.53 0.62 38.92
CA ARG A 613 -6.54 1.14 37.56
C ARG A 613 -7.73 2.07 37.27
N PRO A 614 -7.50 3.27 36.71
CA PRO A 614 -8.59 4.12 36.24
C PRO A 614 -9.24 3.53 34.98
N LEU A 615 -10.57 3.56 34.90
CA LEU A 615 -11.31 3.06 33.74
C LEU A 615 -11.53 4.17 32.69
N PRO A 616 -11.03 4.03 31.44
CA PRO A 616 -11.34 4.95 30.35
C PRO A 616 -12.84 5.03 30.08
N LYS A 617 -13.34 6.19 29.64
CA LYS A 617 -14.78 6.40 29.38
C LYS A 617 -15.37 5.35 28.44
N ILE A 618 -14.61 4.93 27.42
CA ILE A 618 -15.05 3.97 26.42
C ILE A 618 -15.25 2.55 26.97
N PHE A 619 -14.75 2.24 28.18
CA PHE A 619 -14.90 0.95 28.86
C PHE A 619 -15.93 0.97 30.00
N ARG A 620 -16.56 2.11 30.31
CA ARG A 620 -17.46 2.22 31.46
C ARG A 620 -18.84 1.65 31.14
N MET A 621 -19.15 0.49 31.74
CA MET A 621 -20.48 -0.13 31.71
C MET A 621 -21.35 0.21 32.92
N THR A 622 -20.77 0.83 33.96
CA THR A 622 -21.47 1.25 35.18
C THR A 622 -21.41 2.76 35.38
N ASN A 623 -22.37 3.29 36.12
CA ASN A 623 -22.35 4.67 36.56
C ASN A 623 -21.28 4.83 37.65
N ALA A 624 -20.33 5.75 37.44
CA ALA A 624 -19.20 5.95 38.34
C ALA A 624 -19.59 6.36 39.78
N SER A 625 -20.79 6.92 39.99
CA SER A 625 -21.26 7.37 41.30
C SER A 625 -22.13 6.34 42.03
N THR A 626 -22.84 5.47 41.29
CA THR A 626 -23.77 4.51 41.89
C THR A 626 -23.33 3.07 41.76
N SER A 627 -22.28 2.81 40.97
CA SER A 627 -21.84 1.48 40.52
C SER A 627 -22.92 0.65 39.84
N LYS A 628 -24.08 1.24 39.50
CA LYS A 628 -25.16 0.54 38.81
C LYS A 628 -24.92 0.45 37.32
N LEU A 629 -25.35 -0.67 36.72
CA LEU A 629 -25.23 -0.91 35.30
C LEU A 629 -25.91 0.18 34.48
N LEU A 630 -25.24 0.65 33.43
CA LEU A 630 -25.80 1.56 32.43
C LEU A 630 -26.70 0.78 31.45
N LYS A 631 -27.92 0.46 31.90
CA LYS A 631 -28.90 -0.35 31.14
C LYS A 631 -29.11 0.10 29.69
N GLY A 632 -28.99 1.41 29.43
CA GLY A 632 -29.11 1.97 28.08
C GLY A 632 -28.20 1.31 27.04
N ILE A 633 -27.01 0.80 27.41
CA ILE A 633 -26.10 0.08 26.50
C ILE A 633 -26.76 -1.19 25.91
N PHE A 634 -27.67 -1.79 26.69
CA PHE A 634 -28.38 -3.02 26.38
C PHE A 634 -29.81 -2.77 25.85
N GLU A 635 -30.18 -1.49 25.70
CA GLU A 635 -31.51 -1.00 25.28
C GLU A 635 -31.38 -0.02 24.10
N GLY A 636 -30.41 -0.26 23.22
CA GLY A 636 -30.25 0.50 21.97
C GLY A 636 -29.54 1.85 22.10
N SER A 637 -28.85 2.14 23.22
CA SER A 637 -27.91 3.26 23.32
C SER A 637 -26.47 2.77 23.22
N THR A 638 -25.54 3.64 22.81
CA THR A 638 -24.10 3.34 22.73
C THR A 638 -23.30 4.40 23.47
N ILE A 639 -22.07 4.07 23.89
CA ILE A 639 -21.21 4.97 24.66
C ILE A 639 -20.85 6.22 23.86
N ASN A 640 -20.52 6.04 22.58
CA ASN A 640 -20.24 7.09 21.60
C ASN A 640 -21.08 6.86 20.32
N THR A 641 -20.88 7.73 19.34
CA THR A 641 -21.61 7.66 18.06
C THR A 641 -21.20 6.41 17.27
N PRO A 642 -22.14 5.49 16.97
CA PRO A 642 -21.90 4.36 16.09
C PRO A 642 -22.12 4.76 14.62
N SER A 643 -21.55 4.01 13.67
CA SER A 643 -21.98 4.11 12.26
C SER A 643 -23.36 3.48 12.10
N MET A 644 -24.36 4.28 11.73
CA MET A 644 -25.73 3.78 11.48
C MET A 644 -25.83 2.99 10.17
N LEU A 645 -24.93 3.22 9.21
CA LEU A 645 -24.83 2.39 8.01
C LEU A 645 -24.47 0.95 8.37
N CYS A 646 -23.51 0.76 9.28
CA CYS A 646 -23.11 -0.56 9.76
C CYS A 646 -24.23 -1.24 10.56
N VAL A 647 -25.08 -0.47 11.25
CA VAL A 647 -26.24 -1.02 11.97
C VAL A 647 -27.26 -1.61 10.99
N GLU A 648 -27.61 -0.88 9.93
CA GLU A 648 -28.52 -1.38 8.90
C GLU A 648 -27.92 -2.56 8.11
N ASP A 649 -26.62 -2.51 7.78
CA ASP A 649 -25.87 -3.63 7.20
C ASP A 649 -25.94 -4.89 8.07
N TYR A 650 -25.79 -4.74 9.39
CA TYR A 650 -25.93 -5.84 10.33
C TYR A 650 -27.37 -6.35 10.46
N LEU A 651 -28.36 -5.46 10.48
CA LEU A 651 -29.78 -5.84 10.48
C LEU A 651 -30.17 -6.62 9.22
N ASP A 652 -29.65 -6.23 8.05
CA ASP A 652 -29.81 -6.96 6.80
C ASP A 652 -29.25 -8.39 6.91
N ALA A 653 -28.06 -8.55 7.48
CA ALA A 653 -27.46 -9.86 7.72
C ALA A 653 -28.27 -10.71 8.73
N LEU A 654 -28.82 -10.09 9.80
CA LEU A 654 -29.66 -10.77 10.79
C LEU A 654 -30.99 -11.26 10.17
N ARG A 655 -31.63 -10.46 9.32
CA ARG A 655 -32.87 -10.86 8.62
C ARG A 655 -32.62 -12.02 7.66
N TRP A 656 -31.47 -12.02 6.99
CA TRP A 656 -31.05 -13.17 6.18
C TRP A 656 -30.75 -14.40 7.04
N ALA A 657 -30.06 -14.24 8.18
CA ALA A 657 -29.81 -15.33 9.10
C ALA A 657 -31.12 -16.01 9.55
N GLU A 658 -32.16 -15.22 9.84
CA GLU A 658 -33.50 -15.76 10.12
C GLU A 658 -34.09 -16.53 8.93
N SER A 659 -33.95 -16.01 7.70
CA SER A 659 -34.51 -16.65 6.51
C SER A 659 -33.84 -17.98 6.14
N VAL A 660 -32.59 -18.20 6.55
CA VAL A 660 -31.89 -19.48 6.38
C VAL A 660 -32.08 -20.45 7.55
N GLY A 661 -32.95 -20.13 8.51
CA GLY A 661 -33.28 -21.01 9.65
C GLY A 661 -32.62 -20.61 10.97
N GLY A 662 -32.20 -19.35 11.11
CA GLY A 662 -31.53 -18.85 12.32
C GLY A 662 -30.18 -19.54 12.56
N GLN A 663 -29.77 -19.66 13.82
CA GLN A 663 -28.48 -20.24 14.18
C GLN A 663 -28.29 -21.67 13.67
N ASP A 664 -29.31 -22.53 13.73
CA ASP A 664 -29.19 -23.92 13.26
C ASP A 664 -28.88 -23.98 11.76
N GLY A 665 -29.51 -23.09 10.98
CA GLY A 665 -29.23 -22.92 9.56
C GLY A 665 -27.80 -22.45 9.29
N LEU A 666 -27.33 -21.45 10.02
CA LEU A 666 -25.97 -20.92 9.90
C LEU A 666 -24.90 -21.97 10.28
N ILE A 667 -25.11 -22.71 11.37
CA ILE A 667 -24.26 -23.83 11.78
C ILE A 667 -24.22 -24.87 10.66
N ALA A 668 -25.39 -25.29 10.15
CA ALA A 668 -25.48 -26.30 9.09
C ALA A 668 -24.72 -25.88 7.81
N ILE A 669 -24.79 -24.60 7.42
CA ILE A 669 -24.02 -24.09 6.28
C ILE A 669 -22.51 -24.18 6.57
N SER A 670 -22.04 -23.70 7.72
CA SER A 670 -20.61 -23.75 8.05
C SER A 670 -20.05 -25.17 8.11
N GLN A 671 -20.82 -26.12 8.65
CA GLN A 671 -20.44 -27.54 8.69
C GLN A 671 -20.40 -28.16 7.30
N ARG A 672 -21.35 -27.83 6.42
CA ARG A 672 -21.34 -28.27 5.02
C ARG A 672 -20.10 -27.73 4.29
N ASN A 673 -19.76 -26.47 4.52
CA ASN A 673 -18.59 -25.83 3.94
C ASN A 673 -17.28 -26.48 4.42
N LEU A 674 -17.15 -26.73 5.73
CA LEU A 674 -16.01 -27.51 6.28
C LEU A 674 -15.91 -28.89 5.61
N LYS A 675 -17.06 -29.57 5.42
CA LYS A 675 -17.09 -30.91 4.82
C LYS A 675 -16.50 -30.95 3.40
N VAL A 676 -16.71 -29.90 2.60
CA VAL A 676 -16.10 -29.77 1.27
C VAL A 676 -14.57 -29.78 1.35
N LEU A 677 -14.00 -29.04 2.30
CA LEU A 677 -12.54 -29.04 2.54
C LEU A 677 -12.06 -30.38 3.11
N GLU A 678 -12.83 -31.04 3.96
CA GLU A 678 -12.49 -32.37 4.49
C GLU A 678 -12.37 -33.42 3.38
N VAL A 679 -13.31 -33.43 2.43
CA VAL A 679 -13.29 -34.36 1.28
C VAL A 679 -12.06 -34.07 0.42
N PHE A 680 -11.82 -32.81 0.07
CA PHE A 680 -10.67 -32.44 -0.75
C PHE A 680 -9.33 -32.74 -0.07
N ALA A 681 -9.22 -32.54 1.25
CA ALA A 681 -8.02 -32.89 2.01
C ALA A 681 -7.79 -34.40 2.06
N ALA A 682 -8.84 -35.22 2.13
CA ALA A 682 -8.70 -36.66 2.05
C ALA A 682 -8.11 -37.08 0.69
N ASP A 683 -8.64 -36.50 -0.40
CA ASP A 683 -8.20 -36.80 -1.78
C ASP A 683 -6.79 -36.25 -2.11
N ASN A 684 -6.31 -35.25 -1.35
CA ASN A 684 -5.03 -34.57 -1.57
C ASN A 684 -4.12 -34.61 -0.33
N SER A 685 -4.28 -35.63 0.51
CA SER A 685 -3.65 -35.77 1.83
C SER A 685 -2.11 -35.74 1.86
N ARG A 686 -1.46 -35.91 0.71
CA ARG A 686 0.00 -35.81 0.57
C ARG A 686 0.53 -34.39 0.73
N TRP A 687 -0.26 -33.37 0.42
CA TRP A 687 0.19 -31.97 0.41
C TRP A 687 -0.80 -30.99 1.02
N PHE A 688 -2.08 -31.36 1.15
CA PHE A 688 -3.12 -30.50 1.69
C PHE A 688 -3.69 -31.12 2.98
N LYS A 689 -3.36 -30.51 4.13
CA LYS A 689 -3.71 -31.06 5.46
C LYS A 689 -4.35 -29.99 6.34
N PHE A 690 -5.16 -30.40 7.31
CA PHE A 690 -5.63 -29.48 8.34
C PHE A 690 -4.50 -29.19 9.34
N LEU A 691 -4.38 -27.92 9.73
CA LEU A 691 -3.53 -27.53 10.86
C LEU A 691 -4.06 -28.16 12.17
N ALA A 692 -5.38 -28.13 12.36
CA ALA A 692 -6.08 -28.88 13.40
C ALA A 692 -6.24 -30.35 12.97
N ALA A 693 -5.31 -31.21 13.39
CA ALA A 693 -5.29 -32.61 12.96
C ALA A 693 -6.54 -33.41 13.40
N LYS A 694 -6.94 -33.24 14.66
CA LYS A 694 -8.12 -33.88 15.28
C LYS A 694 -9.42 -33.26 14.76
N LYS A 695 -10.39 -34.08 14.37
CA LYS A 695 -11.62 -33.62 13.70
C LYS A 695 -12.53 -32.83 14.63
N GLU A 696 -12.63 -33.27 15.87
CA GLU A 696 -13.47 -32.70 16.92
C GLU A 696 -13.15 -31.21 17.20
N ILE A 697 -11.88 -30.82 17.09
CA ILE A 697 -11.41 -29.45 17.32
C ILE A 697 -11.28 -28.62 16.04
N ARG A 698 -11.65 -29.14 14.85
CA ARG A 698 -11.60 -28.34 13.62
C ARG A 698 -12.67 -27.26 13.66
N SER A 699 -12.25 -26.03 13.46
CA SER A 699 -13.15 -24.90 13.21
C SER A 699 -13.97 -25.15 11.93
N SER A 700 -15.28 -24.89 11.98
CA SER A 700 -16.15 -24.89 10.79
C SER A 700 -16.21 -23.55 10.07
N THR A 701 -15.62 -22.50 10.62
CA THR A 701 -15.63 -21.15 10.05
C THR A 701 -14.25 -20.78 9.53
N SER A 702 -13.28 -20.49 10.38
CA SER A 702 -11.91 -20.23 9.93
C SER A 702 -11.13 -21.54 9.83
N VAL A 703 -10.97 -22.10 8.63
CA VAL A 703 -10.27 -23.37 8.42
C VAL A 703 -8.81 -23.10 8.07
N CYS A 704 -7.90 -23.56 8.92
CA CYS A 704 -6.45 -23.42 8.71
C CYS A 704 -5.85 -24.72 8.17
N LEU A 705 -5.03 -24.58 7.14
CA LEU A 705 -4.52 -25.67 6.31
C LEU A 705 -3.00 -25.57 6.20
N LEU A 706 -2.33 -26.71 6.28
CA LEU A 706 -0.91 -26.86 5.97
C LEU A 706 -0.77 -27.23 4.48
N ILE A 707 0.19 -26.58 3.82
CA ILE A 707 0.58 -26.89 2.44
C ILE A 707 1.97 -27.54 2.47
N ASP A 708 2.01 -28.87 2.58
CA ASP A 708 3.26 -29.60 2.68
C ASP A 708 4.02 -29.59 1.35
N GLY A 709 5.34 -29.60 1.46
CA GLY A 709 6.23 -29.63 0.31
C GLY A 709 6.40 -28.28 -0.37
N LEU A 710 5.90 -27.18 0.19
CA LEU A 710 6.23 -25.80 -0.22
C LEU A 710 6.72 -24.98 0.98
N SER A 711 7.67 -24.08 0.73
CA SER A 711 8.15 -23.09 1.70
C SER A 711 7.13 -21.95 1.89
N LYS A 712 7.33 -21.13 2.94
CA LYS A 712 6.47 -19.96 3.21
C LYS A 712 6.38 -18.99 2.03
N ASN A 713 7.48 -18.78 1.31
CA ASN A 713 7.52 -17.90 0.14
C ASN A 713 6.76 -18.50 -1.04
N GLU A 714 6.86 -19.81 -1.24
CA GLU A 714 6.13 -20.54 -2.30
C GLU A 714 4.62 -20.57 -2.03
N VAL A 715 4.21 -20.74 -0.77
CA VAL A 715 2.79 -20.60 -0.39
C VAL A 715 2.30 -19.17 -0.61
N LYS A 716 3.15 -18.15 -0.45
CA LYS A 716 2.82 -16.76 -0.82
C LYS A 716 2.67 -16.60 -2.34
N GLN A 717 3.51 -17.26 -3.14
CA GLN A 717 3.34 -17.28 -4.60
C GLN A 717 2.02 -17.95 -5.00
N MET A 718 1.59 -19.03 -4.33
CA MET A 718 0.26 -19.59 -4.56
C MET A 718 -0.85 -18.56 -4.34
N GLN A 719 -0.76 -17.77 -3.27
CA GLN A 719 -1.73 -16.71 -2.98
C GLN A 719 -1.75 -15.68 -4.11
N VAL A 720 -0.59 -15.19 -4.54
CA VAL A 720 -0.48 -14.25 -5.68
C VAL A 720 -1.12 -14.81 -6.96
N LEU A 721 -0.93 -16.11 -7.25
CA LEU A 721 -1.59 -16.75 -8.39
C LEU A 721 -3.12 -16.76 -8.23
N LEU A 722 -3.64 -17.11 -7.06
CA LEU A 722 -5.09 -17.13 -6.80
C LEU A 722 -5.71 -15.73 -6.88
N GLU A 723 -5.02 -14.71 -6.36
CA GLU A 723 -5.45 -13.31 -6.42
C GLU A 723 -5.43 -12.79 -7.85
N ARG A 724 -4.37 -13.09 -8.62
CA ARG A 724 -4.25 -12.72 -10.03
C ARG A 724 -5.39 -13.29 -10.87
N GLU A 725 -5.79 -14.53 -10.59
CA GLU A 725 -6.92 -15.16 -11.28
C GLU A 725 -8.28 -14.73 -10.71
N GLN A 726 -8.30 -13.89 -9.67
CA GLN A 726 -9.49 -13.37 -9.00
C GLN A 726 -10.40 -14.50 -8.49
N VAL A 727 -9.78 -15.54 -7.93
CA VAL A 727 -10.50 -16.71 -7.39
C VAL A 727 -10.41 -16.82 -5.88
N ALA A 728 -9.42 -16.19 -5.25
CA ALA A 728 -9.39 -16.02 -3.80
C ALA A 728 -8.59 -14.79 -3.39
N TYR A 729 -9.11 -14.07 -2.39
CA TYR A 729 -8.43 -12.96 -1.71
C TYR A 729 -8.26 -13.27 -0.23
N ASP A 730 -7.16 -12.78 0.36
CA ASP A 730 -6.89 -12.80 1.82
C ASP A 730 -6.86 -14.20 2.47
N VAL A 731 -6.47 -15.22 1.70
CA VAL A 731 -6.40 -16.63 2.16
C VAL A 731 -5.08 -17.03 2.79
N GLY A 732 -4.19 -16.09 3.05
CA GLY A 732 -2.93 -16.34 3.74
C GLY A 732 -3.13 -16.80 5.19
N SER A 733 -2.27 -17.70 5.66
CA SER A 733 -2.19 -18.03 7.08
C SER A 733 -1.77 -16.80 7.91
N TYR A 734 -2.08 -16.81 9.21
CA TYR A 734 -1.61 -15.76 10.11
C TYR A 734 -0.07 -15.70 10.12
N ARG A 735 0.51 -14.52 10.31
CA ARG A 735 1.96 -14.28 10.20
C ARG A 735 2.81 -15.29 10.98
N ASP A 736 2.35 -15.60 12.19
CA ASP A 736 3.03 -16.43 13.18
C ASP A 736 2.56 -17.90 13.15
N ALA A 737 1.59 -18.24 12.29
CA ALA A 737 1.15 -19.61 12.06
C ALA A 737 2.09 -20.33 11.07
N PRO A 738 2.11 -21.69 11.08
CA PRO A 738 2.84 -22.46 10.10
C PRO A 738 2.46 -22.09 8.65
N PRO A 739 3.38 -22.28 7.67
CA PRO A 739 3.09 -22.01 6.25
C PRO A 739 1.84 -22.75 5.78
N GLY A 740 0.89 -22.00 5.25
CA GLY A 740 -0.41 -22.56 4.98
C GLY A 740 -1.40 -21.57 4.38
N LEU A 741 -2.64 -22.03 4.26
CA LEU A 741 -3.77 -21.21 3.86
C LEU A 741 -4.79 -21.16 5.00
N ARG A 742 -5.52 -20.05 5.09
CA ARG A 742 -6.65 -19.89 5.99
C ARG A 742 -7.87 -19.50 5.16
N ILE A 743 -8.84 -20.40 5.10
CA ILE A 743 -10.03 -20.25 4.27
C ILE A 743 -11.23 -20.07 5.18
N TRP A 744 -11.99 -18.99 4.96
CA TRP A 744 -13.26 -18.80 5.61
C TRP A 744 -14.35 -19.67 4.98
N CYS A 745 -14.97 -20.49 5.82
CA CYS A 745 -16.06 -21.42 5.55
C CYS A 745 -17.33 -21.02 6.30
N GLY A 746 -17.39 -19.80 6.86
CA GLY A 746 -18.57 -19.31 7.58
C GLY A 746 -19.82 -19.22 6.70
N ALA A 747 -20.96 -18.95 7.34
CA ALA A 747 -22.28 -19.13 6.75
C ALA A 747 -22.56 -18.26 5.50
N THR A 748 -21.86 -17.13 5.35
CA THR A 748 -22.00 -16.23 4.20
C THR A 748 -21.31 -16.73 2.93
N VAL A 749 -20.44 -17.74 3.05
CA VAL A 749 -19.78 -18.40 1.90
C VAL A 749 -20.70 -19.49 1.36
N GLU A 750 -20.98 -19.43 0.07
CA GLU A 750 -21.79 -20.46 -0.58
C GLU A 750 -20.92 -21.71 -0.81
N THR A 751 -21.46 -22.90 -0.53
CA THR A 751 -20.72 -24.17 -0.68
C THR A 751 -20.14 -24.36 -2.08
N LYS A 752 -20.89 -23.95 -3.12
CA LYS A 752 -20.45 -23.98 -4.53
C LYS A 752 -19.19 -23.13 -4.80
N ASP A 753 -18.99 -22.05 -4.04
CA ASP A 753 -17.80 -21.20 -4.20
C ASP A 753 -16.55 -21.93 -3.68
N LEU A 754 -16.68 -22.70 -2.59
CA LEU A 754 -15.59 -23.55 -2.08
C LEU A 754 -15.30 -24.71 -3.03
N GLU A 755 -16.34 -25.35 -3.57
CA GLU A 755 -16.19 -26.42 -4.58
C GLU A 755 -15.47 -25.90 -5.84
N ALA A 756 -15.76 -24.67 -6.26
CA ALA A 756 -15.07 -24.01 -7.36
C ALA A 756 -13.63 -23.60 -7.01
N LEU A 757 -13.38 -23.14 -5.77
CA LEU A 757 -12.06 -22.68 -5.31
C LEU A 757 -11.02 -23.81 -5.23
N LEU A 758 -11.39 -24.98 -4.72
CA LEU A 758 -10.41 -26.04 -4.40
C LEU A 758 -9.61 -26.54 -5.62
N PRO A 759 -10.21 -26.72 -6.83
CA PRO A 759 -9.45 -26.95 -8.05
C PRO A 759 -8.40 -25.87 -8.36
N TRP A 760 -8.69 -24.59 -8.07
CA TRP A 760 -7.72 -23.50 -8.25
C TRP A 760 -6.58 -23.57 -7.24
N ILE A 761 -6.85 -23.94 -5.99
CA ILE A 761 -5.81 -24.17 -4.99
C ILE A 761 -4.87 -25.30 -5.44
N LYS A 762 -5.42 -26.39 -5.97
CA LYS A 762 -4.63 -27.48 -6.56
C LYS A 762 -3.78 -26.99 -7.73
N TRP A 763 -4.37 -26.22 -8.64
CA TRP A 763 -3.65 -25.64 -9.77
C TRP A 763 -2.50 -24.74 -9.31
N ALA A 764 -2.74 -23.81 -8.39
CA ALA A 764 -1.72 -22.91 -7.87
C ALA A 764 -0.57 -23.67 -7.18
N TYR A 765 -0.90 -24.71 -6.40
CA TYR A 765 0.11 -25.59 -5.80
C TYR A 765 0.98 -26.28 -6.85
N LEU A 766 0.36 -26.82 -7.90
CA LEU A 766 1.06 -27.53 -8.98
C LEU A 766 1.93 -26.58 -9.82
N GLU A 767 1.47 -25.37 -10.10
CA GLU A 767 2.26 -24.34 -10.81
C GLU A 767 3.53 -23.97 -10.03
N VAL A 768 3.38 -23.63 -8.75
CA VAL A 768 4.52 -23.25 -7.90
C VAL A 768 5.48 -24.42 -7.74
N LYS A 769 4.95 -25.63 -7.55
CA LYS A 769 5.79 -26.83 -7.46
C LYS A 769 6.56 -27.11 -8.75
N SER A 770 5.90 -27.02 -9.92
CA SER A 770 6.57 -27.17 -11.23
C SER A 770 7.70 -26.16 -11.41
N ALA A 771 7.45 -24.89 -11.07
CA ALA A 771 8.44 -23.83 -11.17
C ALA A 771 9.65 -24.06 -10.26
N ARG A 772 9.44 -24.58 -9.04
CA ARG A 772 10.52 -24.99 -8.15
C ARG A 772 11.31 -26.17 -8.72
N ASP A 773 10.61 -27.24 -9.10
CA ASP A 773 11.25 -28.47 -9.58
C ASP A 773 12.11 -28.19 -10.83
N ALA A 774 11.72 -27.21 -11.66
CA ALA A 774 12.50 -26.71 -12.79
C ALA A 774 13.75 -25.88 -12.39
N LYS A 775 13.75 -25.18 -11.26
CA LYS A 775 14.93 -24.44 -10.73
C LYS A 775 15.96 -25.34 -10.06
N THR A 776 15.55 -26.53 -9.60
CA THR A 776 16.42 -27.52 -8.94
C THR A 776 17.00 -28.59 -9.87
N LYS A 777 16.55 -28.65 -11.12
CA LYS A 777 17.15 -29.45 -12.19
C LYS A 777 18.12 -28.60 -12.98
#